data_AF-A0A2R6K644-F1
#
_entry.id   AF-A0A2R6K644-F1
#
_cell.length_a   1.000
_cell.length_b   1.000
_cell.length_c   1.000
_cell.angle_alpha   90.00
_cell.angle_beta   90.00
_cell.angle_gamma   90.00
#
_symmetry.space_group_name_H-M   'P 1'
#
loop_
_entity.id
_entity.type
_entity.pdbx_description
1 polymer ?
#
loop_
_entity_poly.entity_id
_entity_poly.type
_entity_poly.pdbx_seq_one_letter_code
_entity_poly.pdbx_strand_id
1 'polypeptide(L)'
;MTTEEADSGTDTSTNQAFVEVASLADLASEGQAVVSEGGHAIALFHYGGEVYAVDNRCPHMGFPLTRGSIDDGVLTCHWHHARFELAEGDTFDIWADDVQTFPVEVRDDAVYLDPDPEPDVPPAIRWRNRLADGLQENLSLVLAKSVLGLHKHAGNGSGTASRASSEDGGGAGTGGDIRGDGNEAEEDSAFRTTIETAVNFGTRYRDSGWGRGLTTLGCTASLYHQVGERDKRRALFMGARDVAADCADEPPRFQQYAFDNRDVSKERLKEWFRDNCEVRDADGAERVLLTAIATLPREDVAEMLFAAATDHLYMNASHTLDFINTAFETLEHVGWDSEAHSASDRASGEQREPRADHADAVLASTVNQLTDATRSEELSSWRQPVDIADLCFDAADRLPDLVTAGEGETWNEPSSFVETLLGDDPEAIIDALTRAIAAGASTTELADAVGRAATRRVAYFATNNEFSDWNTVHHTFTYANAVHRATAKTDATELYRGCFDGAMSVYLDRFLNSPRAPLPDPGDSDRDPVAIRAELLDTFDEQGKVNRAATLVSEHFDVCESIDSQARRASSDVAGGDPADLKRTLGRGLVREDAGFHTIQNVEAAFQRFDAVDDPLEKRLALMAPARYMAAHFPTRRETEQTFSIATRLQQGERLHEVE
;
A
#
# COMPACT_ATOMS: atom_id res chain seq x y z
N MET A 1 51.63 16.98 45.83
CA MET A 1 50.86 17.71 46.86
C MET A 1 50.68 19.11 46.29
N THR A 2 49.44 19.61 46.22
CA THR A 2 48.84 20.65 45.33
C THR A 2 48.31 20.10 44.01
N THR A 3 47.09 20.39 43.53
CA THR A 3 45.88 21.10 44.00
C THR A 3 44.85 20.84 42.88
N GLU A 4 43.64 20.36 43.18
CA GLU A 4 42.52 20.38 42.22
C GLU A 4 41.25 20.79 42.96
N GLU A 5 40.75 21.98 42.61
CA GLU A 5 39.38 22.43 42.83
C GLU A 5 38.51 21.76 41.77
N ALA A 6 37.44 21.10 42.20
CA ALA A 6 36.42 20.54 41.33
C ALA A 6 35.33 21.60 41.09
N ASP A 7 35.22 21.99 39.82
CA ASP A 7 34.20 22.86 39.24
C ASP A 7 32.85 22.12 39.14
N SER A 8 31.80 22.91 39.29
CA SER A 8 30.38 22.57 39.27
C SER A 8 29.95 21.86 37.98
N GLY A 9 29.63 20.57 38.10
CA GLY A 9 28.86 19.83 37.10
C GLY A 9 27.38 20.18 37.18
N THR A 10 26.84 20.75 36.11
CA THR A 10 25.40 20.91 35.86
C THR A 10 24.76 19.54 35.71
N ASP A 11 24.08 19.11 36.77
CA ASP A 11 23.17 17.98 36.80
C ASP A 11 22.02 18.21 35.81
N THR A 12 21.90 17.36 34.80
CA THR A 12 20.72 17.27 33.93
C THR A 12 19.83 16.15 34.47
N SER A 13 19.29 16.37 35.67
CA SER A 13 18.10 15.68 36.16
C SER A 13 16.89 16.54 35.75
N THR A 14 16.03 16.01 34.87
CA THR A 14 14.72 16.61 34.59
C THR A 14 13.90 16.54 35.88
N ASN A 15 13.80 17.68 36.55
CA ASN A 15 13.10 17.82 37.82
C ASN A 15 11.58 17.65 37.59
N GLN A 16 11.07 16.43 37.85
CA GLN A 16 9.66 16.09 37.93
C GLN A 16 8.98 17.00 38.96
N ALA A 17 8.18 17.97 38.50
CA ALA A 17 7.54 18.94 39.36
C ALA A 17 6.03 18.73 39.36
N PHE A 18 5.53 18.01 40.37
CA PHE A 18 4.11 17.99 40.73
C PHE A 18 3.59 19.43 40.90
N VAL A 19 2.52 19.78 40.18
CA VAL A 19 1.91 21.12 40.15
C VAL A 19 0.64 21.12 40.99
N GLU A 20 0.47 22.14 41.84
CA GLU A 20 -0.75 22.34 42.61
C GLU A 20 -1.89 22.78 41.69
N VAL A 21 -3.01 22.06 41.70
CA VAL A 21 -4.10 22.26 40.73
C VAL A 21 -5.47 22.51 41.35
N ALA A 22 -5.70 22.07 42.59
CA ALA A 22 -7.00 22.24 43.26
C ALA A 22 -6.90 22.13 44.78
N SER A 23 -7.88 22.70 45.47
CA SER A 23 -8.17 22.42 46.89
C SER A 23 -8.88 21.07 47.00
N LEU A 24 -8.43 20.21 47.93
CA LEU A 24 -9.08 18.92 48.17
C LEU A 24 -10.53 19.10 48.64
N ALA A 25 -10.77 20.08 49.51
CA ALA A 25 -12.10 20.34 50.07
C ALA A 25 -13.10 20.77 48.97
N ASP A 26 -12.65 21.62 48.05
CA ASP A 26 -13.50 22.08 46.95
C ASP A 26 -13.80 20.93 45.99
N LEU A 27 -12.77 20.17 45.59
CA LEU A 27 -12.93 19.01 44.71
C LEU A 27 -13.82 17.92 45.32
N ALA A 28 -13.68 17.64 46.62
CA ALA A 28 -14.53 16.68 47.32
C ALA A 28 -16.00 17.13 47.41
N SER A 29 -16.25 18.45 47.44
CA SER A 29 -17.60 19.00 47.49
C SER A 29 -18.30 19.01 46.13
N GLU A 30 -17.58 19.34 45.06
CA GLU A 30 -18.11 19.40 43.69
C GLU A 30 -18.07 18.03 42.99
N GLY A 31 -17.26 17.10 43.50
CA GLY A 31 -17.07 15.74 42.97
C GLY A 31 -16.14 15.66 41.76
N GLN A 32 -15.99 16.73 40.98
CA GLN A 32 -15.10 16.80 39.83
C GLN A 32 -14.65 18.23 39.50
N ALA A 33 -13.54 18.38 38.78
CA ALA A 33 -13.06 19.64 38.23
C ALA A 33 -12.32 19.43 36.90
N VAL A 34 -12.08 20.51 36.15
CA VAL A 34 -11.21 20.49 34.97
C VAL A 34 -10.11 21.53 35.16
N VAL A 35 -8.86 21.12 34.96
CA VAL A 35 -7.68 21.98 35.04
C VAL A 35 -6.90 21.91 33.72
N SER A 36 -6.12 22.94 33.43
CA SER A 36 -5.35 23.03 32.19
C SER A 36 -3.85 23.12 32.51
N GLU A 37 -3.13 22.01 32.41
CA GLU A 37 -1.70 21.90 32.74
C GLU A 37 -0.98 21.06 31.69
N GLY A 38 0.30 21.34 31.44
CA GLY A 38 1.10 20.60 30.44
C GLY A 38 0.57 20.67 28.99
N GLY A 39 -0.38 21.57 28.69
CA GLY A 39 -1.08 21.59 27.41
C GLY A 39 -2.28 20.63 27.32
N HIS A 40 -2.60 19.93 28.41
CA HIS A 40 -3.73 19.01 28.53
C HIS A 40 -4.89 19.66 29.28
N ALA A 41 -6.12 19.32 28.91
CA ALA A 41 -7.30 19.58 29.73
C ALA A 41 -7.52 18.33 30.59
N ILE A 42 -7.23 18.39 31.88
CA ILE A 42 -7.22 17.25 32.80
C ILE A 42 -8.50 17.27 33.63
N ALA A 43 -9.23 16.15 33.65
CA ALA A 43 -10.38 15.91 34.49
C ALA A 43 -9.95 15.35 35.84
N LEU A 44 -10.26 16.07 36.92
CA LEU A 44 -10.09 15.61 38.29
C LEU A 44 -11.42 15.03 38.79
N PHE A 45 -11.38 13.84 39.38
CA PHE A 45 -12.54 13.18 40.00
C PHE A 45 -12.23 12.84 41.45
N HIS A 46 -13.12 13.21 42.38
CA HIS A 46 -13.07 12.73 43.75
C HIS A 46 -14.10 11.61 43.92
N TYR A 47 -13.62 10.37 43.97
CA TYR A 47 -14.44 9.16 43.98
C TYR A 47 -13.90 8.16 45.00
N GLY A 48 -14.78 7.50 45.76
CA GLY A 48 -14.34 6.51 46.76
C GLY A 48 -13.48 7.06 47.91
N GLY A 49 -13.36 8.38 48.06
CA GLY A 49 -12.47 9.04 49.03
C GLY A 49 -11.05 9.28 48.52
N GLU A 50 -10.79 9.02 47.24
CA GLU A 50 -9.52 9.26 46.56
C GLU A 50 -9.71 10.27 45.40
N VAL A 51 -8.60 10.81 44.91
CA VAL A 51 -8.58 11.72 43.76
C VAL A 51 -7.91 11.03 42.58
N TYR A 52 -8.59 11.06 41.43
CA TYR A 52 -8.08 10.54 40.17
C TYR A 52 -7.99 11.67 39.15
N ALA A 53 -7.00 11.60 38.27
CA ALA A 53 -6.82 12.57 37.19
C ALA A 53 -6.64 11.84 35.85
N VAL A 54 -7.43 12.20 34.86
CA VAL A 54 -7.38 11.65 33.50
C VAL A 54 -7.47 12.76 32.45
N ASP A 55 -7.05 12.50 31.22
CA ASP A 55 -7.29 13.45 30.13
C ASP A 55 -8.80 13.62 29.98
N ASN A 56 -9.29 14.85 30.12
CA ASN A 56 -10.71 15.14 30.01
C ASN A 56 -11.23 14.83 28.60
N ARG A 57 -10.35 14.64 27.61
CA ARG A 57 -10.72 14.29 26.27
C ARG A 57 -10.83 12.77 26.12
N CYS A 58 -12.06 12.28 25.97
CA CYS A 58 -12.31 10.87 25.71
C CYS A 58 -11.45 10.38 24.52
N PRO A 59 -10.63 9.35 24.70
CA PRO A 59 -9.70 8.89 23.68
C PRO A 59 -10.40 8.40 22.40
N HIS A 60 -11.68 8.00 22.45
CA HIS A 60 -12.46 7.62 21.27
C HIS A 60 -12.64 8.78 20.27
N MET A 61 -13.45 9.79 20.61
CA MET A 61 -13.79 10.93 19.72
C MET A 61 -13.74 12.30 20.44
N GLY A 62 -13.08 12.37 21.58
CA GLY A 62 -12.75 13.63 22.24
C GLY A 62 -13.90 14.36 22.95
N PHE A 63 -14.94 13.64 23.38
CA PHE A 63 -15.95 14.20 24.28
C PHE A 63 -15.37 14.47 25.67
N PRO A 64 -15.84 15.50 26.41
CA PRO A 64 -15.40 15.76 27.77
C PRO A 64 -15.84 14.64 28.72
N LEU A 65 -14.89 13.96 29.36
CA LEU A 65 -15.15 12.87 30.30
C LEU A 65 -15.79 13.35 31.59
N THR A 66 -15.61 14.62 31.98
CA THR A 66 -16.36 15.24 33.10
C THR A 66 -17.87 15.35 32.85
N ARG A 67 -18.35 15.10 31.63
CA ARG A 67 -19.78 14.96 31.33
C ARG A 67 -20.25 13.50 31.39
N GLY A 68 -19.34 12.57 31.62
CA GLY A 68 -19.62 11.15 31.80
C GLY A 68 -20.18 10.81 33.18
N SER A 69 -20.15 9.53 33.51
CA SER A 69 -20.57 9.00 34.81
C SER A 69 -19.52 8.04 35.35
N ILE A 70 -19.39 7.97 36.67
CA ILE A 70 -18.52 6.99 37.34
C ILE A 70 -19.41 6.08 38.19
N ASP A 71 -19.26 4.77 37.99
CA ASP A 71 -19.90 3.73 38.80
C ASP A 71 -18.93 2.56 38.98
N ASP A 72 -18.84 2.02 40.20
CA ASP A 72 -17.87 0.98 40.60
C ASP A 72 -16.44 1.18 40.06
N GLY A 73 -15.92 2.42 40.08
CA GLY A 73 -14.58 2.77 39.59
C GLY A 73 -14.44 2.81 38.05
N VAL A 74 -15.55 2.69 37.31
CA VAL A 74 -15.58 2.73 35.84
C VAL A 74 -16.10 4.07 35.36
N LEU A 75 -15.25 4.83 34.65
CA LEU A 75 -15.59 6.08 33.98
C LEU A 75 -16.22 5.79 32.61
N THR A 76 -17.48 6.16 32.44
CA THR A 76 -18.22 5.97 31.18
C THR A 76 -18.41 7.30 30.47
N CYS A 77 -17.87 7.42 29.25
CA CYS A 77 -18.06 8.58 28.39
C CYS A 77 -19.54 8.72 27.97
N HIS A 78 -20.11 9.92 28.09
CA HIS A 78 -21.52 10.14 27.77
C HIS A 78 -21.86 10.03 26.27
N TRP A 79 -20.89 10.24 25.38
CA TRP A 79 -21.18 10.33 23.95
C TRP A 79 -21.40 8.97 23.31
N HIS A 80 -20.41 8.08 23.40
CA HIS A 80 -20.43 6.76 22.77
C HIS A 80 -20.39 5.62 23.78
N HIS A 81 -20.42 5.93 25.08
CA HIS A 81 -20.40 4.95 26.18
C HIS A 81 -19.12 4.12 26.28
N ALA A 82 -17.98 4.63 25.79
CA ALA A 82 -16.68 4.03 26.05
C ALA A 82 -16.40 4.04 27.56
N ARG A 83 -15.94 2.91 28.10
CA ARG A 83 -15.71 2.71 29.52
C ARG A 83 -14.22 2.55 29.80
N PHE A 84 -13.75 3.21 30.86
CA PHE A 84 -12.37 3.22 31.29
C PHE A 84 -12.27 2.90 32.78
N GLU A 85 -11.25 2.16 33.18
CA GLU A 85 -10.88 2.07 34.57
C GLU A 85 -10.39 3.45 35.06
N LEU A 86 -10.98 3.98 36.13
CA LEU A 86 -10.68 5.34 36.60
C LEU A 86 -9.26 5.48 37.15
N ALA A 87 -8.70 4.41 37.71
CA ALA A 87 -7.38 4.39 38.33
C ALA A 87 -6.24 4.31 37.31
N GLU A 88 -6.34 3.39 36.34
CA GLU A 88 -5.26 3.06 35.41
C GLU A 88 -5.52 3.58 33.98
N GLY A 89 -6.78 3.86 33.62
CA GLY A 89 -7.16 4.43 32.33
C GLY A 89 -7.43 3.40 31.22
N ASP A 90 -7.23 2.13 31.52
CA ASP A 90 -7.46 1.01 30.59
C ASP A 90 -8.91 0.99 30.06
N THR A 91 -9.05 0.83 28.75
CA THR A 91 -10.36 0.71 28.11
C THR A 91 -10.94 -0.70 28.27
N PHE A 92 -12.23 -0.79 28.61
CA PHE A 92 -12.99 -2.04 28.49
C PHE A 92 -13.56 -2.26 27.10
N ASP A 93 -13.44 -1.26 26.23
CA ASP A 93 -14.06 -1.17 24.92
C ASP A 93 -12.97 -0.95 23.87
N ILE A 94 -12.55 -2.03 23.21
CA ILE A 94 -11.42 -2.08 22.25
C ILE A 94 -11.51 -1.08 21.08
N TRP A 95 -12.71 -0.57 20.79
CA TRP A 95 -12.97 0.45 19.78
C TRP A 95 -12.62 1.88 20.25
N ALA A 96 -12.31 2.05 21.53
CA ALA A 96 -11.65 3.23 22.10
C ALA A 96 -10.18 2.90 22.45
N ASP A 97 -9.35 3.93 22.59
CA ASP A 97 -7.98 3.77 23.14
C ASP A 97 -8.02 4.00 24.66
N ASP A 98 -6.96 3.63 25.39
CA ASP A 98 -6.85 3.94 26.82
C ASP A 98 -6.80 5.45 27.06
N VAL A 99 -7.41 5.90 28.17
CA VAL A 99 -7.36 7.30 28.58
C VAL A 99 -6.07 7.56 29.35
N GLN A 100 -5.37 8.64 29.00
CA GLN A 100 -4.17 9.04 29.74
C GLN A 100 -4.53 9.39 31.18
N THR A 101 -3.91 8.72 32.15
CA THR A 101 -3.95 9.05 33.57
C THR A 101 -2.82 10.02 33.93
N PHE A 102 -3.02 10.83 34.97
CA PHE A 102 -2.01 11.74 35.49
C PHE A 102 -1.80 11.40 36.99
N PRO A 103 -0.57 11.09 37.42
CA PRO A 103 -0.27 10.84 38.82
C PRO A 103 -0.69 12.00 39.72
N VAL A 104 -1.37 11.70 40.83
CA VAL A 104 -1.88 12.70 41.79
C VAL A 104 -1.31 12.45 43.18
N GLU A 105 -0.93 13.53 43.87
CA GLU A 105 -0.58 13.52 45.28
C GLU A 105 -1.39 14.57 46.05
N VAL A 106 -1.91 14.20 47.22
CA VAL A 106 -2.56 15.13 48.13
C VAL A 106 -1.56 15.52 49.23
N ARG A 107 -1.24 16.81 49.34
CA ARG A 107 -0.31 17.36 50.35
C ARG A 107 -0.97 18.55 51.03
N ASP A 108 -1.04 18.55 52.36
CA ASP A 108 -1.54 19.67 53.17
C ASP A 108 -2.86 20.29 52.66
N ASP A 109 -3.88 19.45 52.39
CA ASP A 109 -5.21 19.80 51.85
C ASP A 109 -5.25 20.35 50.40
N ALA A 110 -4.14 20.26 49.66
CA ALA A 110 -4.06 20.60 48.25
C ALA A 110 -3.77 19.38 47.37
N VAL A 111 -4.32 19.38 46.16
CA VAL A 111 -4.14 18.36 45.12
C VAL A 111 -3.02 18.80 44.19
N TYR A 112 -2.01 17.95 44.06
CA TYR A 112 -0.90 18.11 43.13
C TYR A 112 -0.98 17.04 42.04
N LEU A 113 -0.63 17.36 40.79
CA LEU A 113 -0.52 16.38 39.72
C LEU A 113 0.79 16.49 38.94
N ASP A 114 1.25 15.39 38.36
CA ASP A 114 2.29 15.39 37.33
C ASP A 114 1.64 15.63 35.96
N PRO A 115 1.89 16.77 35.28
CA PRO A 115 1.22 17.10 34.02
C PRO A 115 1.87 16.45 32.77
N ASP A 116 3.01 15.77 32.92
CA ASP A 116 3.74 15.13 31.81
C ASP A 116 4.23 13.73 32.24
N PRO A 117 3.31 12.81 32.58
CA PRO A 117 3.68 11.47 33.00
C PRO A 117 4.36 10.70 31.87
N GLU A 118 5.42 9.97 32.21
CA GLU A 118 6.07 9.08 31.25
C GLU A 118 5.11 7.93 30.88
N PRO A 119 4.89 7.64 29.60
CA PRO A 119 3.97 6.58 29.19
C PRO A 119 4.53 5.20 29.53
N ASP A 120 3.69 4.30 30.06
CA ASP A 120 4.08 2.93 30.44
C ASP A 120 4.58 2.10 29.25
N VAL A 121 4.04 2.38 28.06
CA VAL A 121 4.41 1.72 26.81
C VAL A 121 4.95 2.77 25.83
N PRO A 122 6.15 2.55 25.25
CA PRO A 122 6.68 3.43 24.21
C PRO A 122 5.66 3.68 23.08
N PRO A 123 5.47 4.94 22.62
CA PRO A 123 4.42 5.27 21.65
C PRO A 123 4.43 4.43 20.36
N ALA A 124 5.62 4.09 19.84
CA ALA A 124 5.73 3.24 18.65
C ALA A 124 5.18 1.82 18.89
N ILE A 125 5.45 1.24 20.06
CA ILE A 125 4.92 -0.08 20.44
C ILE A 125 3.41 -0.01 20.63
N ARG A 126 2.91 1.03 21.32
CA ARG A 126 1.48 1.27 21.51
C ARG A 126 0.75 1.31 20.17
N TRP A 127 1.19 2.16 19.24
CA TRP A 127 0.49 2.32 17.96
C TRP A 127 0.59 1.10 17.05
N ARG A 128 1.68 0.32 17.12
CA ARG A 128 1.77 -0.98 16.44
C ARG A 128 0.77 -1.99 17.00
N ASN A 129 0.64 -2.06 18.34
CA ASN A 129 -0.33 -2.95 18.97
C ASN A 129 -1.77 -2.53 18.62
N ARG A 130 -2.07 -1.23 18.66
CA ARG A 130 -3.39 -0.70 18.25
C ARG A 130 -3.67 -0.92 16.77
N LEU A 131 -2.65 -0.88 15.90
CA LEU A 131 -2.81 -1.27 14.50
C LEU A 131 -3.25 -2.74 14.39
N ALA A 132 -2.61 -3.64 15.16
CA ALA A 132 -2.98 -5.06 15.20
C ALA A 132 -4.40 -5.28 15.73
N ASP A 133 -4.79 -4.61 16.82
CA ASP A 133 -6.17 -4.66 17.35
C ASP A 133 -7.17 -4.17 16.29
N GLY A 134 -6.85 -3.06 15.61
CA GLY A 134 -7.69 -2.49 14.57
C GLY A 134 -7.87 -3.41 13.37
N LEU A 135 -6.83 -4.18 13.01
CA LEU A 135 -6.89 -5.19 11.96
C LEU A 135 -7.76 -6.37 12.41
N GLN A 136 -7.54 -6.90 13.62
CA GLN A 136 -8.24 -8.06 14.16
C GLN A 136 -9.74 -7.82 14.32
N GLU A 137 -10.11 -6.64 14.79
CA GLU A 137 -11.50 -6.32 15.18
C GLU A 137 -12.20 -5.47 14.10
N ASN A 138 -11.53 -5.24 12.96
CA ASN A 138 -12.01 -4.45 11.83
C ASN A 138 -12.48 -3.03 12.24
N LEU A 139 -11.64 -2.31 13.00
CA LEU A 139 -11.96 -1.03 13.61
C LEU A 139 -11.32 0.14 12.86
N SER A 140 -12.03 0.68 11.85
CA SER A 140 -11.52 1.73 10.95
C SER A 140 -10.95 2.97 11.66
N LEU A 141 -11.58 3.46 12.73
CA LEU A 141 -11.06 4.63 13.45
C LEU A 141 -9.75 4.32 14.20
N VAL A 142 -9.64 3.11 14.76
CA VAL A 142 -8.42 2.65 15.45
C VAL A 142 -7.29 2.48 14.43
N LEU A 143 -7.57 1.89 13.27
CA LEU A 143 -6.62 1.79 12.16
C LEU A 143 -6.11 3.18 11.72
N ALA A 144 -7.01 4.12 11.48
CA ALA A 144 -6.64 5.48 11.05
C ALA A 144 -5.75 6.19 12.08
N LYS A 145 -6.12 6.11 13.37
CA LYS A 145 -5.31 6.67 14.45
C LYS A 145 -3.95 6.01 14.59
N SER A 146 -3.89 4.69 14.38
CA SER A 146 -2.65 3.93 14.49
C SER A 146 -1.65 4.29 13.41
N VAL A 147 -2.10 4.40 12.15
CA VAL A 147 -1.26 4.88 11.04
C VAL A 147 -0.75 6.30 11.32
N LEU A 148 -1.63 7.20 11.77
CA LEU A 148 -1.26 8.56 12.14
C LEU A 148 -0.28 8.60 13.31
N GLY A 149 -0.49 7.77 14.32
CA GLY A 149 0.32 7.67 15.53
C GLY A 149 1.73 7.15 15.24
N LEU A 150 1.85 6.11 14.41
CA LEU A 150 3.14 5.59 13.94
C LEU A 150 3.95 6.68 13.24
N HIS A 151 3.33 7.45 12.33
CA HIS A 151 4.02 8.55 11.63
C HIS A 151 4.43 9.68 12.58
N LYS A 152 3.62 10.00 13.59
CA LYS A 152 3.94 11.06 14.57
C LYS A 152 5.16 10.71 15.43
N HIS A 153 5.41 9.42 15.67
CA HIS A 153 6.42 8.95 16.62
C HIS A 153 7.57 8.18 15.96
N ALA A 154 7.71 8.27 14.63
CA ALA A 154 8.62 7.47 13.85
C ALA A 154 10.12 7.73 14.15
N GLY A 155 10.45 8.83 14.85
CA GLY A 155 11.79 9.18 15.35
C GLY A 155 12.14 8.82 16.79
N ASN A 156 11.15 8.46 17.62
CA ASN A 156 11.39 8.21 19.04
C ASN A 156 11.58 6.71 19.37
N GLY A 157 11.66 5.86 18.35
CA GLY A 157 11.67 4.40 18.47
C GLY A 157 13.05 3.71 18.45
N SER A 158 14.15 4.42 18.15
CA SER A 158 15.48 3.78 18.15
C SER A 158 16.05 3.70 19.57
N GLY A 159 15.78 2.58 20.23
CA GLY A 159 16.38 2.20 21.50
C GLY A 159 17.87 1.82 21.38
N THR A 160 18.71 2.71 20.86
CA THR A 160 20.16 2.64 21.04
C THR A 160 20.67 3.98 21.57
N ALA A 161 20.65 4.11 22.89
CA ALA A 161 21.37 5.16 23.60
C ALA A 161 22.88 4.98 23.40
N SER A 162 23.42 5.52 22.31
CA SER A 162 24.85 5.76 22.14
C SER A 162 25.13 7.23 22.46
N ARG A 163 25.25 7.54 23.75
CA ARG A 163 25.95 8.77 24.19
C ARG A 163 27.44 8.60 23.87
N ALA A 164 27.84 9.01 22.67
CA ALA A 164 29.24 9.28 22.37
C ALA A 164 29.50 10.76 22.67
N SER A 165 30.14 11.01 23.79
CA SER A 165 30.76 12.29 24.17
C SER A 165 31.80 12.70 23.14
N SER A 166 31.66 13.90 22.57
CA SER A 166 32.77 14.57 21.88
C SER A 166 32.85 16.02 22.35
N GLU A 167 33.78 16.25 23.27
CA GLU A 167 34.36 17.58 23.51
C GLU A 167 35.33 17.93 22.37
N ASP A 168 35.22 19.20 21.99
CA ASP A 168 36.27 20.12 21.52
C ASP A 168 36.72 20.15 20.04
N GLY A 169 36.81 21.39 19.52
CA GLY A 169 37.41 21.71 18.22
C GLY A 169 36.78 22.87 17.45
N GLY A 170 36.94 24.10 17.95
CA GLY A 170 36.48 25.32 17.26
C GLY A 170 37.11 25.57 15.89
N GLY A 171 36.29 26.04 14.93
CA GLY A 171 36.73 26.53 13.63
C GLY A 171 35.58 27.24 12.90
N ALA A 172 35.65 28.56 12.78
CA ALA A 172 34.68 29.37 12.06
C ALA A 172 34.68 29.02 10.55
N GLY A 173 33.51 28.66 10.02
CA GLY A 173 33.29 28.35 8.60
C GLY A 173 31.84 28.64 8.22
N THR A 174 31.68 29.36 7.11
CA THR A 174 30.46 29.97 6.57
C THR A 174 29.31 28.99 6.30
N GLY A 175 28.08 29.46 6.54
CA GLY A 175 26.84 28.70 6.46
C GLY A 175 26.53 28.01 5.13
N GLY A 176 25.90 26.85 5.26
CA GLY A 176 25.21 26.07 4.24
C GLY A 176 24.38 25.00 4.94
N ASP A 177 23.08 24.97 4.64
CA ASP A 177 22.07 24.04 5.17
C ASP A 177 22.48 22.57 5.05
N ILE A 178 22.38 21.83 6.17
CA ILE A 178 22.16 20.38 6.18
C ILE A 178 21.11 20.10 7.25
N ARG A 179 19.84 20.10 6.84
CA ARG A 179 18.69 19.50 7.54
C ARG A 179 17.91 18.74 6.48
N GLY A 180 18.07 17.41 6.41
CA GLY A 180 17.41 16.60 5.38
C GLY A 180 17.33 15.11 5.69
N ASP A 181 18.32 14.52 6.37
CA ASP A 181 18.44 13.05 6.43
C ASP A 181 17.59 12.37 7.53
N GLY A 182 17.20 13.11 8.58
CA GLY A 182 16.51 12.52 9.74
C GLY A 182 15.02 12.25 9.53
N ASN A 183 14.34 13.04 8.69
CA ASN A 183 12.88 12.95 8.54
C ASN A 183 12.45 11.82 7.59
N GLU A 184 13.29 11.48 6.59
CA GLU A 184 13.01 10.40 5.63
C GLU A 184 13.17 9.01 6.26
N ALA A 185 14.25 8.79 7.03
CA ALA A 185 14.49 7.50 7.71
C ALA A 185 13.41 7.17 8.77
N GLU A 186 12.89 8.18 9.45
CA GLU A 186 11.80 8.05 10.40
C GLU A 186 10.48 7.72 9.69
N GLU A 187 10.14 8.49 8.65
CA GLU A 187 8.96 8.24 7.82
C GLU A 187 8.94 6.82 7.23
N ASP A 188 10.09 6.35 6.73
CA ASP A 188 10.29 5.00 6.22
C ASP A 188 10.06 3.92 7.30
N SER A 189 10.35 4.21 8.57
CA SER A 189 10.07 3.29 9.68
C SER A 189 8.57 3.15 9.95
N ALA A 190 7.80 4.23 9.88
CA ALA A 190 6.35 4.19 10.08
C ALA A 190 5.64 3.50 8.91
N PHE A 191 6.09 3.77 7.68
CA PHE A 191 5.69 3.06 6.47
C PHE A 191 5.89 1.54 6.63
N ARG A 192 7.14 1.11 6.89
CA ARG A 192 7.50 -0.31 7.02
C ARG A 192 6.69 -1.00 8.11
N THR A 193 6.60 -0.40 9.30
CA THR A 193 5.83 -0.98 10.42
C THR A 193 4.37 -1.20 10.05
N THR A 194 3.76 -0.25 9.32
CA THR A 194 2.35 -0.35 8.92
C THR A 194 2.14 -1.50 7.93
N ILE A 195 2.94 -1.54 6.86
CA ILE A 195 2.82 -2.56 5.82
C ILE A 195 3.13 -3.93 6.41
N GLU A 196 4.23 -4.09 7.15
CA GLU A 196 4.61 -5.36 7.76
C GLU A 196 3.54 -5.90 8.71
N THR A 197 2.97 -5.05 9.57
CA THR A 197 1.91 -5.49 10.50
C THR A 197 0.68 -5.97 9.74
N ALA A 198 0.27 -5.26 8.68
CA ALA A 198 -0.89 -5.63 7.88
C ALA A 198 -0.62 -6.87 7.00
N VAL A 199 0.57 -7.03 6.42
CA VAL A 199 0.97 -8.23 5.67
C VAL A 199 0.97 -9.46 6.57
N ASN A 200 1.59 -9.37 7.75
CA ASN A 200 1.65 -10.48 8.71
C ASN A 200 0.25 -10.89 9.19
N PHE A 201 -0.65 -9.92 9.35
CA PHE A 201 -2.04 -10.21 9.70
C PHE A 201 -2.79 -10.87 8.51
N GLY A 202 -2.77 -10.24 7.33
CA GLY A 202 -3.56 -10.70 6.18
C GLY A 202 -3.13 -12.06 5.63
N THR A 203 -1.84 -12.39 5.69
CA THR A 203 -1.34 -13.71 5.26
C THR A 203 -1.72 -14.85 6.22
N ARG A 204 -2.14 -14.51 7.45
CA ARG A 204 -2.48 -15.46 8.51
C ARG A 204 -3.98 -15.58 8.77
N TYR A 205 -4.74 -14.50 8.67
CA TYR A 205 -6.15 -14.46 9.10
C TYR A 205 -7.14 -14.53 7.94
N ARG A 206 -6.74 -15.12 6.82
CA ARG A 206 -7.59 -15.39 5.67
C ARG A 206 -7.30 -16.76 5.10
N ASP A 207 -8.24 -17.70 5.24
CA ASP A 207 -8.10 -19.11 4.85
C ASP A 207 -7.75 -19.28 3.37
N SER A 208 -8.40 -18.50 2.50
CA SER A 208 -8.11 -18.49 1.05
C SER A 208 -6.79 -17.79 0.68
N GLY A 209 -6.00 -17.34 1.66
CA GLY A 209 -4.67 -16.77 1.47
C GLY A 209 -4.68 -15.36 0.89
N TRP A 210 -3.77 -15.10 -0.04
CA TRP A 210 -3.64 -13.80 -0.72
C TRP A 210 -4.93 -13.44 -1.45
N GLY A 211 -5.39 -12.21 -1.28
CA GLY A 211 -6.67 -11.76 -1.80
C GLY A 211 -6.70 -10.25 -2.05
N ARG A 212 -7.91 -9.71 -2.22
CA ARG A 212 -8.11 -8.30 -2.56
C ARG A 212 -7.55 -7.34 -1.49
N GLY A 213 -7.62 -7.69 -0.21
CA GLY A 213 -7.11 -6.84 0.87
C GLY A 213 -5.60 -6.65 0.81
N LEU A 214 -4.86 -7.75 0.70
CA LEU A 214 -3.40 -7.73 0.55
C LEU A 214 -2.95 -7.12 -0.79
N THR A 215 -3.70 -7.34 -1.87
CA THR A 215 -3.46 -6.66 -3.15
C THR A 215 -3.65 -5.14 -3.02
N THR A 216 -4.73 -4.66 -2.38
CA THR A 216 -4.91 -3.23 -2.11
C THR A 216 -3.75 -2.66 -1.28
N LEU A 217 -3.31 -3.37 -0.24
CA LEU A 217 -2.16 -2.97 0.57
C LEU A 217 -0.88 -2.86 -0.27
N GLY A 218 -0.57 -3.86 -1.09
CA GLY A 218 0.59 -3.85 -1.99
C GLY A 218 0.56 -2.68 -2.97
N CYS A 219 -0.59 -2.44 -3.63
CA CYS A 219 -0.73 -1.33 -4.57
C CYS A 219 -0.61 0.04 -3.88
N THR A 220 -1.23 0.21 -2.71
CA THR A 220 -1.14 1.48 -1.95
C THR A 220 0.27 1.72 -1.39
N ALA A 221 1.02 0.66 -1.07
CA ALA A 221 2.43 0.74 -0.72
C ALA A 221 3.29 1.21 -1.92
N SER A 222 3.09 0.65 -3.11
CA SER A 222 3.78 1.07 -4.34
C SER A 222 3.47 2.52 -4.75
N LEU A 223 2.28 3.02 -4.39
CA LEU A 223 1.88 4.41 -4.61
C LEU A 223 2.43 5.39 -3.57
N TYR A 224 2.96 4.92 -2.44
CA TYR A 224 3.31 5.76 -1.27
C TYR A 224 4.22 6.95 -1.63
N HIS A 225 5.34 6.71 -2.31
CA HIS A 225 6.26 7.79 -2.69
C HIS A 225 5.79 8.60 -3.91
N GLN A 226 4.67 8.21 -4.53
CA GLN A 226 4.11 8.85 -5.72
C GLN A 226 2.93 9.78 -5.40
N VAL A 227 2.42 9.75 -4.16
CA VAL A 227 1.37 10.63 -3.67
C VAL A 227 1.94 11.78 -2.82
N GLY A 228 1.12 12.81 -2.56
CA GLY A 228 1.52 13.92 -1.72
C GLY A 228 1.66 13.53 -0.23
N GLU A 229 2.39 14.33 0.55
CA GLU A 229 2.69 14.08 1.97
C GLU A 229 1.46 13.87 2.86
N ARG A 230 0.36 14.58 2.56
CA ARG A 230 -0.92 14.40 3.27
C ARG A 230 -1.66 13.13 2.87
N ASP A 231 -1.33 12.57 1.72
CA ASP A 231 -2.02 11.46 1.07
C ASP A 231 -1.31 10.12 1.29
N LYS A 232 0.00 10.14 1.58
CA LYS A 232 0.78 8.98 2.05
C LYS A 232 0.09 8.20 3.17
N ARG A 233 -0.30 8.91 4.23
CA ARG A 233 -1.01 8.33 5.39
C ARG A 233 -2.41 7.81 5.04
N ARG A 234 -3.09 8.42 4.06
CA ARG A 234 -4.38 7.91 3.55
C ARG A 234 -4.19 6.61 2.80
N ALA A 235 -3.17 6.52 1.94
CA ALA A 235 -2.86 5.31 1.19
C ALA A 235 -2.62 4.13 2.14
N LEU A 236 -1.80 4.33 3.19
CA LEU A 236 -1.54 3.32 4.20
C LEU A 236 -2.78 2.91 5.00
N PHE A 237 -3.59 3.89 5.42
CA PHE A 237 -4.86 3.62 6.10
C PHE A 237 -5.81 2.82 5.20
N MET A 238 -5.93 3.19 3.91
CA MET A 238 -6.76 2.50 2.93
C MET A 238 -6.33 1.03 2.76
N GLY A 239 -5.03 0.78 2.61
CA GLY A 239 -4.48 -0.58 2.54
C GLY A 239 -4.76 -1.41 3.79
N ALA A 240 -4.47 -0.87 4.98
CA ALA A 240 -4.71 -1.57 6.24
C ALA A 240 -6.20 -1.85 6.48
N ARG A 241 -7.08 -0.91 6.14
CA ARG A 241 -8.54 -1.08 6.23
C ARG A 241 -9.04 -2.19 5.32
N ASP A 242 -8.55 -2.25 4.08
CA ASP A 242 -8.95 -3.28 3.13
C ASP A 242 -8.46 -4.67 3.56
N VAL A 243 -7.27 -4.78 4.16
CA VAL A 243 -6.82 -6.04 4.78
C VAL A 243 -7.74 -6.44 5.94
N ALA A 244 -8.06 -5.53 6.86
CA ALA A 244 -8.96 -5.82 7.98
C ALA A 244 -10.34 -6.30 7.49
N ALA A 245 -10.91 -5.60 6.50
CA ALA A 245 -12.21 -5.94 5.94
C ALA A 245 -12.21 -7.27 5.16
N ASP A 246 -11.11 -7.62 4.48
CA ASP A 246 -10.98 -8.87 3.72
C ASP A 246 -10.68 -10.09 4.60
N CYS A 247 -10.25 -9.88 5.85
CA CYS A 247 -10.04 -10.94 6.85
C CYS A 247 -11.19 -11.02 7.88
N ALA A 248 -12.08 -10.03 7.93
CA ALA A 248 -13.19 -10.02 8.86
C ALA A 248 -14.10 -11.23 8.62
N ASP A 249 -14.43 -11.95 9.71
CA ASP A 249 -15.22 -13.18 9.69
C ASP A 249 -14.60 -14.37 8.90
N GLU A 250 -13.32 -14.28 8.50
CA GLU A 250 -12.61 -15.36 7.83
C GLU A 250 -11.89 -16.30 8.84
N PRO A 251 -11.76 -17.60 8.52
CA PRO A 251 -10.93 -18.50 9.31
C PRO A 251 -9.43 -18.17 9.14
N PRO A 252 -8.60 -18.42 10.16
CA PRO A 252 -7.16 -18.33 9.99
C PRO A 252 -6.63 -19.43 9.08
N ARG A 253 -5.63 -19.07 8.27
CA ARG A 253 -4.83 -19.98 7.46
C ARG A 253 -3.71 -20.59 8.30
N PHE A 254 -3.51 -21.90 8.13
CA PHE A 254 -2.41 -22.63 8.76
C PHE A 254 -1.38 -23.00 7.70
N GLN A 255 -0.23 -22.32 7.74
CA GLN A 255 0.87 -22.54 6.80
C GLN A 255 1.44 -23.96 6.94
N GLN A 256 1.79 -24.57 5.80
CA GLN A 256 2.47 -25.86 5.75
C GLN A 256 3.96 -25.73 6.10
N TYR A 257 4.67 -26.86 6.15
CA TYR A 257 6.10 -26.92 6.44
C TYR A 257 6.90 -27.41 5.24
N ALA A 258 8.05 -26.78 5.02
CA ALA A 258 8.99 -27.21 3.99
C ALA A 258 9.56 -28.62 4.26
N PHE A 259 10.19 -29.23 3.26
CA PHE A 259 10.77 -30.56 3.37
C PHE A 259 11.98 -30.59 4.33
N ASP A 260 12.13 -31.71 5.04
CA ASP A 260 13.34 -31.95 5.85
C ASP A 260 14.59 -32.08 4.98
N ASN A 261 14.45 -32.70 3.80
CA ASN A 261 15.54 -32.78 2.83
C ASN A 261 15.61 -31.51 1.97
N ARG A 262 16.69 -30.75 2.14
CA ARG A 262 16.97 -29.51 1.38
C ARG A 262 17.83 -29.74 0.13
N ASP A 263 18.34 -30.95 -0.07
CA ASP A 263 19.13 -31.32 -1.25
C ASP A 263 18.17 -31.79 -2.37
N VAL A 264 17.46 -30.83 -2.96
CA VAL A 264 16.55 -31.02 -4.09
C VAL A 264 16.88 -29.98 -5.15
N SER A 265 17.02 -30.38 -6.41
CA SER A 265 17.36 -29.44 -7.48
C SER A 265 16.21 -28.49 -7.81
N LYS A 266 16.55 -27.32 -8.35
CA LYS A 266 15.58 -26.33 -8.87
C LYS A 266 14.60 -26.99 -9.84
N GLU A 267 15.10 -27.76 -10.81
CA GLU A 267 14.27 -28.39 -11.85
C GLU A 267 13.24 -29.32 -11.23
N ARG A 268 13.63 -30.08 -10.20
CA ARG A 268 12.72 -30.98 -9.50
C ARG A 268 11.69 -30.23 -8.66
N LEU A 269 12.10 -29.16 -7.97
CA LEU A 269 11.16 -28.32 -7.23
C LEU A 269 10.16 -27.63 -8.17
N LYS A 270 10.62 -27.11 -9.32
CA LYS A 270 9.76 -26.51 -10.36
C LYS A 270 8.77 -27.53 -10.93
N GLU A 271 9.24 -28.73 -11.28
CA GLU A 271 8.40 -29.85 -11.75
C GLU A 271 7.32 -30.20 -10.72
N TRP A 272 7.72 -30.50 -9.48
CA TRP A 272 6.77 -30.85 -8.42
C TRP A 272 5.79 -29.73 -8.10
N PHE A 273 6.23 -28.48 -8.07
CA PHE A 273 5.33 -27.36 -7.78
C PHE A 273 4.21 -27.27 -8.82
N ARG A 274 4.58 -27.31 -10.11
CA ARG A 274 3.63 -27.27 -11.23
C ARG A 274 2.71 -28.48 -11.24
N ASP A 275 3.24 -29.68 -10.99
CA ASP A 275 2.43 -30.90 -10.90
C ASP A 275 1.39 -30.82 -9.78
N ASN A 276 1.77 -30.31 -8.59
CA ASN A 276 0.85 -30.13 -7.48
C ASN A 276 -0.23 -29.08 -7.80
N CYS A 277 0.14 -27.95 -8.41
CA CYS A 277 -0.83 -26.97 -8.91
C CYS A 277 -1.81 -27.59 -9.92
N GLU A 278 -1.31 -28.42 -10.84
CA GLU A 278 -2.14 -29.06 -11.87
C GLU A 278 -3.17 -30.03 -11.27
N VAL A 279 -2.78 -30.84 -10.29
CA VAL A 279 -3.70 -31.76 -9.60
C VAL A 279 -4.47 -31.11 -8.45
N ARG A 280 -4.33 -29.79 -8.28
CA ARG A 280 -4.97 -28.98 -7.23
C ARG A 280 -4.64 -29.46 -5.80
N ASP A 281 -3.41 -29.91 -5.58
CA ASP A 281 -2.87 -30.24 -4.25
C ASP A 281 -2.20 -29.01 -3.63
N ALA A 282 -2.99 -28.19 -2.93
CA ALA A 282 -2.51 -26.97 -2.28
C ALA A 282 -1.45 -27.24 -1.21
N ASP A 283 -1.64 -28.29 -0.39
CA ASP A 283 -0.68 -28.66 0.65
C ASP A 283 0.65 -29.09 0.02
N GLY A 284 0.60 -29.91 -1.03
CA GLY A 284 1.78 -30.33 -1.78
C GLY A 284 2.52 -29.15 -2.42
N ALA A 285 1.79 -28.27 -3.11
CA ALA A 285 2.34 -27.09 -3.76
C ALA A 285 3.00 -26.14 -2.75
N GLU A 286 2.34 -25.88 -1.62
CA GLU A 286 2.87 -25.01 -0.58
C GLU A 286 4.17 -25.54 0.03
N ARG A 287 4.25 -26.84 0.32
CA ARG A 287 5.46 -27.44 0.89
C ARG A 287 6.64 -27.39 -0.07
N VAL A 288 6.39 -27.58 -1.37
CA VAL A 288 7.41 -27.43 -2.41
C VAL A 288 7.88 -25.99 -2.48
N LEU A 289 6.96 -25.02 -2.49
CA LEU A 289 7.27 -23.59 -2.55
C LEU A 289 8.09 -23.14 -1.34
N LEU A 290 7.69 -23.52 -0.12
CA LEU A 290 8.46 -23.21 1.10
C LEU A 290 9.83 -23.89 1.11
N THR A 291 9.98 -25.04 0.45
CA THR A 291 11.29 -25.66 0.27
C THR A 291 12.14 -24.84 -0.69
N ALA A 292 11.55 -24.36 -1.79
CA ALA A 292 12.21 -23.51 -2.77
C ALA A 292 12.66 -22.18 -2.15
N ILE A 293 11.80 -21.48 -1.42
CA ILE A 293 12.16 -20.20 -0.76
C ILE A 293 13.38 -20.36 0.16
N ALA A 294 13.44 -21.47 0.90
CA ALA A 294 14.54 -21.74 1.81
C ALA A 294 15.85 -22.20 1.14
N THR A 295 15.84 -22.58 -0.15
CA THR A 295 16.99 -23.25 -0.79
C THR A 295 17.44 -22.64 -2.11
N LEU A 296 16.58 -21.88 -2.78
CA LEU A 296 16.82 -21.31 -4.09
C LEU A 296 16.97 -19.78 -4.02
N PRO A 297 17.70 -19.18 -4.97
CA PRO A 297 17.66 -17.74 -5.23
C PRO A 297 16.23 -17.22 -5.51
N ARG A 298 16.03 -15.92 -5.31
CA ARG A 298 14.72 -15.26 -5.42
C ARG A 298 14.15 -15.36 -6.83
N GLU A 299 15.02 -15.19 -7.82
CA GLU A 299 14.72 -15.30 -9.24
C GLU A 299 14.23 -16.70 -9.65
N ASP A 300 14.74 -17.75 -9.00
CA ASP A 300 14.35 -19.14 -9.26
C ASP A 300 12.98 -19.44 -8.64
N VAL A 301 12.68 -18.87 -7.47
CA VAL A 301 11.35 -18.94 -6.85
C VAL A 301 10.31 -18.19 -7.70
N ALA A 302 10.69 -17.00 -8.21
CA ALA A 302 9.86 -16.24 -9.14
C ALA A 302 9.58 -17.04 -10.42
N GLU A 303 10.60 -17.68 -11.01
CA GLU A 303 10.42 -18.57 -12.16
C GLU A 303 9.40 -19.68 -11.88
N MET A 304 9.46 -20.33 -10.72
CA MET A 304 8.51 -21.38 -10.35
C MET A 304 7.06 -20.88 -10.31
N LEU A 305 6.82 -19.75 -9.63
CA LEU A 305 5.49 -19.17 -9.47
C LEU A 305 4.93 -18.65 -10.80
N PHE A 306 5.72 -17.92 -11.57
CA PHE A 306 5.27 -17.38 -12.85
C PHE A 306 5.11 -18.46 -13.92
N ALA A 307 5.91 -19.52 -13.92
CA ALA A 307 5.70 -20.67 -14.80
C ALA A 307 4.39 -21.40 -14.49
N ALA A 308 4.06 -21.61 -13.22
CA ALA A 308 2.78 -22.19 -12.82
C ALA A 308 1.60 -21.24 -13.15
N ALA A 309 1.79 -19.93 -12.98
CA ALA A 309 0.77 -18.92 -13.27
C ALA A 309 0.45 -18.79 -14.77
N THR A 310 1.31 -19.29 -15.66
CA THR A 310 1.12 -19.27 -17.11
C THR A 310 1.03 -20.67 -17.72
N ASP A 311 0.81 -21.71 -16.92
CA ASP A 311 0.51 -23.07 -17.42
C ASP A 311 -0.90 -23.18 -18.00
N HIS A 312 -1.82 -22.34 -17.51
CA HIS A 312 -3.22 -22.26 -17.98
C HIS A 312 -3.57 -20.83 -18.35
N LEU A 313 -4.54 -20.66 -19.26
CA LEU A 313 -4.77 -19.36 -19.88
C LEU A 313 -5.51 -18.44 -18.93
N TYR A 314 -4.94 -17.25 -18.72
CA TYR A 314 -5.62 -16.09 -18.12
C TYR A 314 -6.46 -16.45 -16.87
N MET A 315 -5.82 -17.12 -15.91
CA MET A 315 -6.48 -17.73 -14.74
C MET A 315 -7.18 -16.73 -13.84
N ASN A 316 -8.38 -17.07 -13.36
CA ASN A 316 -9.23 -16.23 -12.52
C ASN A 316 -9.53 -14.84 -13.11
N ALA A 317 -9.63 -14.75 -14.43
CA ALA A 317 -9.83 -13.49 -15.15
C ALA A 317 -8.76 -12.44 -14.76
N SER A 318 -7.49 -12.79 -14.98
CA SER A 318 -6.24 -12.08 -14.61
C SER A 318 -5.74 -12.21 -13.19
N HIS A 319 -6.62 -12.33 -12.19
CA HIS A 319 -6.24 -12.11 -10.79
C HIS A 319 -5.07 -12.98 -10.31
N THR A 320 -4.91 -14.19 -10.82
CA THR A 320 -3.85 -15.12 -10.39
C THR A 320 -2.46 -14.53 -10.57
N LEU A 321 -2.14 -14.07 -11.78
CA LEU A 321 -0.83 -13.48 -12.09
C LEU A 321 -0.69 -12.10 -11.43
N ASP A 322 -1.75 -11.30 -11.44
CA ASP A 322 -1.79 -9.98 -10.79
C ASP A 322 -1.45 -10.08 -9.29
N PHE A 323 -2.05 -11.04 -8.59
CA PHE A 323 -1.85 -11.25 -7.16
C PHE A 323 -0.44 -11.77 -6.86
N ILE A 324 0.07 -12.70 -7.67
CA ILE A 324 1.46 -13.19 -7.53
C ILE A 324 2.45 -12.05 -7.76
N ASN A 325 2.27 -11.23 -8.82
CA ASN A 325 3.15 -10.08 -9.05
C ASN A 325 3.09 -9.07 -7.89
N THR A 326 1.88 -8.76 -7.41
CA THR A 326 1.68 -7.83 -6.29
C THR A 326 2.31 -8.36 -4.99
N ALA A 327 2.28 -9.68 -4.77
CA ALA A 327 2.94 -10.31 -3.63
C ALA A 327 4.46 -10.10 -3.67
N PHE A 328 5.10 -10.27 -4.83
CA PHE A 328 6.51 -9.95 -5.01
C PHE A 328 6.82 -8.45 -4.82
N GLU A 329 5.99 -7.56 -5.37
CA GLU A 329 6.16 -6.11 -5.18
C GLU A 329 5.96 -5.72 -3.71
N THR A 330 5.09 -6.41 -2.98
CA THR A 330 4.95 -6.22 -1.53
C THR A 330 6.22 -6.62 -0.77
N LEU A 331 6.90 -7.69 -1.19
CA LEU A 331 8.20 -8.10 -0.63
C LEU A 331 9.32 -7.09 -0.91
N GLU A 332 9.22 -6.27 -1.95
CA GLU A 332 10.16 -5.15 -2.17
C GLU A 332 10.04 -4.09 -1.05
N HIS A 333 8.86 -3.96 -0.43
CA HIS A 333 8.59 -3.01 0.67
C HIS A 333 8.92 -3.58 2.05
N VAL A 334 8.56 -4.84 2.32
CA VAL A 334 8.74 -5.47 3.65
C VAL A 334 10.04 -6.27 3.80
N GLY A 335 10.72 -6.55 2.69
CA GLY A 335 11.90 -7.41 2.67
C GLY A 335 11.56 -8.87 2.35
N TRP A 336 12.58 -9.61 1.92
CA TRP A 336 12.48 -11.05 1.65
C TRP A 336 12.59 -11.89 2.92
N ASP A 337 13.64 -11.59 3.70
CA ASP A 337 13.92 -12.17 5.02
C ASP A 337 13.51 -11.18 6.10
N SER A 338 13.08 -11.67 7.27
CA SER A 338 12.83 -10.77 8.40
C SER A 338 14.15 -10.12 8.90
N GLU A 339 14.14 -8.82 9.20
CA GLU A 339 15.31 -8.08 9.72
C GLU A 339 15.92 -8.68 11.01
N ALA A 340 15.20 -9.61 11.65
CA ALA A 340 15.68 -10.38 12.79
C ALA A 340 16.83 -11.35 12.47
N HIS A 341 17.21 -11.54 11.20
CA HIS A 341 18.35 -12.37 10.79
C HIS A 341 19.62 -11.55 10.58
N SER A 342 20.15 -10.91 11.62
CA SER A 342 21.53 -10.44 11.59
C SER A 342 22.49 -11.64 11.58
N ALA A 343 23.66 -11.51 10.93
CA ALA A 343 24.69 -12.54 10.84
C ALA A 343 25.20 -13.08 12.20
N SER A 344 24.81 -12.46 13.32
CA SER A 344 25.13 -12.91 14.68
C SER A 344 24.27 -14.09 15.17
N ASP A 345 23.04 -14.25 14.67
CA ASP A 345 22.13 -15.31 15.12
C ASP A 345 22.45 -16.69 14.50
N ARG A 346 23.16 -16.71 13.37
CA ARG A 346 23.65 -17.98 12.77
C ARG A 346 24.76 -18.65 13.60
N ALA A 347 25.27 -17.99 14.65
CA ALA A 347 26.36 -18.48 15.49
C ALA A 347 25.90 -19.12 16.81
N SER A 348 24.64 -18.96 17.23
CA SER A 348 24.19 -19.33 18.58
C SER A 348 23.71 -20.78 18.75
N GLY A 349 23.41 -21.50 17.66
CA GLY A 349 23.10 -22.94 17.71
C GLY A 349 21.86 -23.34 18.52
N GLU A 350 21.02 -22.39 18.95
CA GLU A 350 19.76 -22.68 19.60
C GLU A 350 18.66 -22.95 18.56
N GLN A 351 18.07 -24.14 18.62
CA GLN A 351 16.84 -24.45 17.91
C GLN A 351 15.68 -23.68 18.56
N ARG A 352 15.36 -22.51 18.03
CA ARG A 352 14.08 -21.82 18.26
C ARG A 352 13.12 -22.17 17.13
N GLU A 353 11.81 -22.18 17.43
CA GLU A 353 10.76 -22.40 16.42
C GLU A 353 10.98 -21.51 15.18
N PRO A 354 10.71 -22.01 13.96
CA PRO A 354 10.96 -21.26 12.74
C PRO A 354 10.11 -19.99 12.74
N ARG A 355 10.76 -18.83 12.82
CA ARG A 355 10.10 -17.53 12.74
C ARG A 355 10.00 -17.14 11.27
N ALA A 356 8.82 -16.65 10.88
CA ALA A 356 8.45 -16.35 9.51
C ALA A 356 9.44 -15.39 8.83
N ASP A 357 10.08 -15.85 7.77
CA ASP A 357 10.59 -14.97 6.73
C ASP A 357 9.40 -14.42 5.95
N HIS A 358 9.39 -13.13 5.59
CA HIS A 358 8.24 -12.51 4.94
C HIS A 358 7.88 -13.22 3.63
N ALA A 359 8.89 -13.68 2.87
CA ALA A 359 8.70 -14.44 1.64
C ALA A 359 7.88 -15.72 1.85
N ASP A 360 8.14 -16.47 2.92
CA ASP A 360 7.41 -17.71 3.23
C ASP A 360 5.91 -17.43 3.42
N ALA A 361 5.58 -16.46 4.28
CA ALA A 361 4.18 -16.12 4.58
C ALA A 361 3.47 -15.52 3.35
N VAL A 362 4.13 -14.58 2.66
CA VAL A 362 3.58 -13.86 1.50
C VAL A 362 3.37 -14.80 0.33
N LEU A 363 4.40 -15.51 -0.12
CA LEU A 363 4.31 -16.33 -1.33
C LEU A 363 3.48 -17.60 -1.09
N ALA A 364 3.58 -18.25 0.07
CA ALA A 364 2.73 -19.40 0.38
C ALA A 364 1.23 -19.05 0.39
N SER A 365 0.88 -17.82 0.79
CA SER A 365 -0.51 -17.38 0.74
C SER A 365 -1.07 -17.27 -0.68
N THR A 366 -0.22 -17.22 -1.72
CA THR A 366 -0.67 -17.18 -3.12
C THR A 366 -1.00 -18.56 -3.71
N VAL A 367 -0.68 -19.66 -3.04
CA VAL A 367 -0.83 -21.02 -3.58
C VAL A 367 -2.26 -21.33 -4.04
N ASN A 368 -3.27 -20.92 -3.26
CA ASN A 368 -4.67 -21.13 -3.62
C ASN A 368 -5.08 -20.37 -4.89
N GLN A 369 -4.37 -19.30 -5.26
CA GLN A 369 -4.59 -18.60 -6.52
C GLN A 369 -4.24 -19.47 -7.73
N LEU A 370 -3.34 -20.46 -7.56
CA LEU A 370 -2.96 -21.41 -8.59
C LEU A 370 -3.81 -22.68 -8.54
N THR A 371 -4.00 -23.26 -7.35
CA THR A 371 -4.65 -24.58 -7.21
C THR A 371 -6.17 -24.53 -7.33
N ASP A 372 -6.80 -23.40 -6.98
CA ASP A 372 -8.25 -23.23 -7.06
C ASP A 372 -8.69 -22.41 -8.28
N ALA A 373 -7.75 -22.08 -9.17
CA ALA A 373 -8.02 -21.23 -10.31
C ALA A 373 -9.11 -21.78 -11.25
N THR A 374 -9.97 -20.87 -11.69
CA THR A 374 -10.75 -21.05 -12.92
C THR A 374 -9.84 -20.76 -14.11
N ARG A 375 -9.90 -21.59 -15.15
CA ARG A 375 -9.01 -21.50 -16.30
C ARG A 375 -9.77 -20.98 -17.52
N SER A 376 -9.24 -19.99 -18.23
CA SER A 376 -10.01 -19.30 -19.28
C SER A 376 -10.26 -20.17 -20.50
N GLU A 377 -9.41 -21.16 -20.78
CA GLU A 377 -9.62 -22.16 -21.83
C GLU A 377 -10.84 -23.06 -21.61
N GLU A 378 -11.44 -23.06 -20.41
CA GLU A 378 -12.68 -23.77 -20.11
C GLU A 378 -13.92 -22.94 -20.48
N LEU A 379 -13.73 -21.64 -20.77
CA LEU A 379 -14.81 -20.70 -21.04
C LEU A 379 -15.17 -20.63 -22.52
N SER A 380 -16.46 -20.50 -22.79
CA SER A 380 -16.95 -20.35 -24.17
C SER A 380 -16.41 -19.11 -24.88
N SER A 381 -16.06 -18.05 -24.14
CA SER A 381 -15.50 -16.81 -24.71
C SER A 381 -14.11 -17.00 -25.33
N TRP A 382 -13.36 -18.01 -24.88
CA TRP A 382 -12.03 -18.34 -25.41
C TRP A 382 -12.06 -19.49 -26.43
N ARG A 383 -13.15 -20.26 -26.48
CA ARG A 383 -13.31 -21.39 -27.39
C ARG A 383 -14.14 -21.10 -28.63
N GLN A 384 -14.94 -20.03 -28.64
CA GLN A 384 -15.93 -19.76 -29.68
C GLN A 384 -16.05 -18.25 -30.00
N PRO A 385 -16.33 -17.88 -31.28
CA PRO A 385 -16.46 -18.75 -32.46
C PRO A 385 -15.11 -19.19 -33.04
N VAL A 386 -14.03 -18.51 -32.67
CA VAL A 386 -12.64 -18.89 -32.96
C VAL A 386 -12.07 -19.46 -31.66
N ASP A 387 -11.40 -20.61 -31.75
CA ASP A 387 -10.75 -21.23 -30.59
C ASP A 387 -9.39 -20.55 -30.34
N ILE A 388 -9.42 -19.39 -29.68
CA ILE A 388 -8.22 -18.63 -29.36
C ILE A 388 -7.38 -19.31 -28.28
N ALA A 389 -7.98 -20.19 -27.47
CA ALA A 389 -7.23 -21.01 -26.53
C ALA A 389 -6.32 -22.00 -27.26
N ASP A 390 -6.83 -22.68 -28.28
CA ASP A 390 -6.04 -23.59 -29.13
C ASP A 390 -4.88 -22.85 -29.81
N LEU A 391 -5.11 -21.62 -30.30
CA LEU A 391 -4.05 -20.78 -30.87
C LEU A 391 -2.93 -20.46 -29.85
N CYS A 392 -3.29 -20.16 -28.60
CA CYS A 392 -2.31 -19.94 -27.53
C CYS A 392 -1.51 -21.20 -27.21
N PHE A 393 -2.17 -22.36 -27.10
CA PHE A 393 -1.49 -23.64 -26.83
C PHE A 393 -0.58 -24.05 -27.99
N ASP A 394 -1.02 -23.92 -29.24
CA ASP A 394 -0.21 -24.18 -30.43
C ASP A 394 1.04 -23.27 -30.47
N ALA A 395 0.88 -21.99 -30.10
CA ALA A 395 2.01 -21.07 -29.99
C ALA A 395 2.96 -21.46 -28.85
N ALA A 396 2.41 -21.87 -27.70
CA ALA A 396 3.17 -22.30 -26.52
C ALA A 396 3.99 -23.57 -26.80
N ASP A 397 3.43 -24.55 -27.51
CA ASP A 397 4.11 -25.79 -27.91
C ASP A 397 5.32 -25.53 -28.81
N ARG A 398 5.26 -24.45 -29.61
CA ARG A 398 6.34 -24.03 -30.51
C ARG A 398 7.40 -23.16 -29.84
N LEU A 399 7.19 -22.71 -28.59
CA LEU A 399 8.09 -21.77 -27.91
C LEU A 399 9.56 -22.20 -27.90
N PRO A 400 9.93 -23.47 -27.59
CA PRO A 400 11.33 -23.87 -27.57
C PRO A 400 12.04 -23.65 -28.92
N ASP A 401 11.35 -23.96 -30.02
CA ASP A 401 11.88 -23.78 -31.37
C ASP A 401 11.95 -22.30 -31.77
N LEU A 402 10.94 -21.50 -31.39
CA LEU A 402 10.89 -20.06 -31.65
C LEU A 402 12.01 -19.32 -30.90
N VAL A 403 12.20 -19.63 -29.62
CA VAL A 403 13.27 -19.04 -28.80
C VAL A 403 14.63 -19.42 -29.37
N THR A 404 14.83 -20.69 -29.72
CA THR A 404 16.07 -21.16 -30.36
C THR A 404 16.34 -20.43 -31.68
N ALA A 405 15.30 -20.17 -32.48
CA ALA A 405 15.43 -19.44 -33.74
C ALA A 405 15.82 -17.96 -33.57
N GLY A 406 15.40 -17.35 -32.46
CA GLY A 406 15.75 -15.96 -32.12
C GLY A 406 17.10 -15.80 -31.41
N GLU A 407 17.79 -16.88 -31.04
CA GLU A 407 19.07 -16.81 -30.33
C GLU A 407 20.12 -16.04 -31.13
N GLY A 408 20.63 -14.95 -30.55
CA GLY A 408 21.64 -14.09 -31.17
C GLY A 408 21.09 -13.07 -32.17
N GLU A 409 19.77 -13.05 -32.40
CA GLU A 409 19.10 -12.00 -33.17
C GLU A 409 18.73 -10.81 -32.27
N THR A 410 18.40 -9.68 -32.88
CA THR A 410 17.89 -8.50 -32.17
C THR A 410 16.60 -8.06 -32.83
N TRP A 411 15.50 -8.19 -32.08
CA TRP A 411 14.22 -7.77 -32.59
C TRP A 411 14.14 -6.25 -32.72
N ASN A 412 13.55 -5.81 -33.83
CA ASN A 412 13.21 -4.42 -34.04
C ASN A 412 11.70 -4.36 -34.21
N GLU A 413 11.01 -3.76 -33.24
CA GLU A 413 9.55 -3.69 -33.26
C GLU A 413 9.03 -3.01 -34.53
N PRO A 414 8.18 -3.69 -35.33
CA PRO A 414 7.51 -3.04 -36.45
C PRO A 414 6.59 -1.93 -35.97
N SER A 415 6.56 -0.79 -36.66
CA SER A 415 5.69 0.35 -36.27
C SER A 415 4.18 0.01 -36.25
N SER A 416 3.77 -1.07 -36.92
CA SER A 416 2.39 -1.58 -36.96
C SER A 416 2.12 -2.68 -35.92
N PHE A 417 3.08 -3.02 -35.06
CA PHE A 417 2.97 -4.18 -34.17
C PHE A 417 1.83 -4.03 -33.17
N VAL A 418 1.78 -2.93 -32.41
CA VAL A 418 0.69 -2.64 -31.48
C VAL A 418 -0.67 -2.52 -32.21
N GLU A 419 -0.71 -1.95 -33.41
CA GLU A 419 -1.95 -1.90 -34.21
C GLU A 419 -2.41 -3.30 -34.63
N THR A 420 -1.47 -4.23 -34.87
CA THR A 420 -1.79 -5.63 -35.13
C THR A 420 -2.40 -6.27 -33.89
N LEU A 421 -1.83 -6.05 -32.70
CA LEU A 421 -2.38 -6.54 -31.42
C LEU A 421 -3.78 -5.98 -31.12
N LEU A 422 -4.09 -4.77 -31.59
CA LEU A 422 -5.41 -4.15 -31.45
C LEU A 422 -6.43 -4.62 -32.51
N GLY A 423 -5.99 -5.40 -33.50
CA GLY A 423 -6.78 -5.88 -34.62
C GLY A 423 -7.91 -6.84 -34.23
N ASP A 424 -8.64 -7.31 -35.25
CA ASP A 424 -9.79 -8.21 -35.13
C ASP A 424 -9.52 -9.62 -35.68
N ASP A 425 -8.27 -9.92 -35.99
CA ASP A 425 -7.79 -11.23 -36.45
C ASP A 425 -6.84 -11.86 -35.41
N PRO A 426 -7.29 -12.84 -34.62
CA PRO A 426 -6.48 -13.46 -33.57
C PRO A 426 -5.34 -14.31 -34.14
N GLU A 427 -5.47 -14.88 -35.34
CA GLU A 427 -4.39 -15.64 -35.99
C GLU A 427 -3.25 -14.69 -36.38
N ALA A 428 -3.58 -13.53 -36.95
CA ALA A 428 -2.59 -12.50 -37.28
C ALA A 428 -1.86 -11.98 -36.04
N ILE A 429 -2.54 -11.88 -34.89
CA ILE A 429 -1.97 -11.48 -33.60
C ILE A 429 -0.95 -12.53 -33.13
N ILE A 430 -1.34 -13.81 -33.06
CA ILE A 430 -0.46 -14.90 -32.63
C ILE A 430 0.73 -15.07 -33.59
N ASP A 431 0.50 -14.94 -34.89
CA ASP A 431 1.56 -14.97 -35.90
C ASP A 431 2.53 -13.79 -35.77
N ALA A 432 2.08 -12.61 -35.34
CA ALA A 432 2.95 -11.47 -35.09
C ALA A 432 3.83 -11.73 -33.86
N LEU A 433 3.24 -12.21 -32.77
CA LEU A 433 3.95 -12.53 -31.52
C LEU A 433 4.98 -13.64 -31.75
N THR A 434 4.60 -14.77 -32.35
CA THR A 434 5.52 -15.89 -32.60
C THR A 434 6.65 -15.52 -33.57
N ARG A 435 6.38 -14.70 -34.61
CA ARG A 435 7.44 -14.18 -35.49
C ARG A 435 8.38 -13.22 -34.78
N ALA A 436 7.89 -12.42 -33.83
CA ALA A 436 8.73 -11.56 -33.03
C ALA A 436 9.68 -12.37 -32.13
N ILE A 437 9.19 -13.43 -31.48
CA ILE A 437 10.03 -14.35 -30.69
C ILE A 437 11.12 -14.97 -31.56
N ALA A 438 10.77 -15.50 -32.73
CA ALA A 438 11.73 -16.08 -33.68
C ALA A 438 12.70 -15.06 -34.29
N ALA A 439 12.43 -13.76 -34.15
CA ALA A 439 13.31 -12.67 -34.55
C ALA A 439 14.13 -12.10 -33.37
N GLY A 440 14.09 -12.76 -32.20
CA GLY A 440 14.87 -12.39 -31.02
C GLY A 440 14.19 -11.41 -30.06
N ALA A 441 12.86 -11.28 -30.09
CA ALA A 441 12.14 -10.41 -29.15
C ALA A 441 12.19 -11.01 -27.74
N SER A 442 12.66 -10.25 -26.76
CA SER A 442 12.65 -10.66 -25.35
C SER A 442 11.22 -10.73 -24.77
N THR A 443 11.07 -11.42 -23.65
CA THR A 443 9.82 -11.44 -22.87
C THR A 443 9.41 -10.02 -22.45
N THR A 444 10.37 -9.19 -22.03
CA THR A 444 10.13 -7.78 -21.65
C THR A 444 9.59 -6.95 -22.81
N GLU A 445 10.21 -7.03 -23.98
CA GLU A 445 9.79 -6.28 -25.17
C GLU A 445 8.38 -6.68 -25.64
N LEU A 446 8.06 -7.98 -25.63
CA LEU A 446 6.72 -8.44 -26.00
C LEU A 446 5.66 -8.09 -24.95
N ALA A 447 5.98 -8.25 -23.66
CA ALA A 447 5.08 -7.88 -22.58
C ALA A 447 4.80 -6.37 -22.58
N ASP A 448 5.79 -5.53 -22.90
CA ASP A 448 5.59 -4.09 -23.08
C ASP A 448 4.63 -3.77 -24.22
N ALA A 449 4.80 -4.41 -25.39
CA ALA A 449 3.93 -4.19 -26.55
C ALA A 449 2.47 -4.57 -26.26
N VAL A 450 2.25 -5.71 -25.57
CA VAL A 450 0.92 -6.12 -25.11
C VAL A 450 0.38 -5.14 -24.07
N GLY A 451 1.22 -4.66 -23.14
CA GLY A 451 0.88 -3.63 -22.16
C GLY A 451 0.42 -2.32 -22.82
N ARG A 452 1.11 -1.83 -23.86
CA ARG A 452 0.67 -0.66 -24.64
C ARG A 452 -0.68 -0.90 -25.32
N ALA A 453 -0.89 -2.07 -25.92
CA ALA A 453 -2.18 -2.42 -26.52
C ALA A 453 -3.31 -2.43 -25.46
N ALA A 454 -3.06 -2.98 -24.27
CA ALA A 454 -4.01 -3.00 -23.16
C ALA A 454 -4.30 -1.59 -22.60
N THR A 455 -3.29 -0.73 -22.41
CA THR A 455 -3.47 0.68 -22.03
C THR A 455 -4.41 1.39 -23.00
N ARG A 456 -4.21 1.15 -24.31
CA ARG A 456 -5.05 1.72 -25.36
C ARG A 456 -6.50 1.21 -25.29
N ARG A 457 -6.76 -0.06 -24.93
CA ARG A 457 -8.14 -0.57 -24.72
C ARG A 457 -8.89 0.22 -23.66
N VAL A 458 -8.23 0.55 -22.55
CA VAL A 458 -8.81 1.39 -21.48
C VAL A 458 -9.01 2.82 -21.96
N ALA A 459 -8.01 3.43 -22.59
CA ALA A 459 -8.10 4.79 -23.12
C ALA A 459 -9.21 4.93 -24.19
N TYR A 460 -9.42 3.90 -25.01
CA TYR A 460 -10.44 3.88 -26.08
C TYR A 460 -11.81 3.41 -25.61
N PHE A 461 -11.97 3.03 -24.34
CA PHE A 461 -13.23 2.52 -23.81
C PHE A 461 -14.34 3.57 -23.92
N ALA A 462 -15.43 3.22 -24.60
CA ALA A 462 -16.50 4.14 -24.92
C ALA A 462 -17.56 4.21 -23.81
N THR A 463 -18.03 5.42 -23.49
CA THR A 463 -18.98 5.66 -22.38
C THR A 463 -20.41 5.20 -22.68
N ASN A 464 -20.64 4.56 -23.83
CA ASN A 464 -21.91 3.92 -24.19
C ASN A 464 -21.94 2.42 -23.85
N ASN A 465 -20.80 1.84 -23.41
CA ASN A 465 -20.77 0.50 -22.81
C ASN A 465 -21.42 0.51 -21.42
N GLU A 466 -21.71 -0.68 -20.88
CA GLU A 466 -22.23 -0.80 -19.52
C GLU A 466 -21.16 -0.45 -18.49
N PHE A 467 -21.58 0.04 -17.33
CA PHE A 467 -20.65 0.48 -16.30
C PHE A 467 -19.73 -0.65 -15.81
N SER A 468 -20.24 -1.87 -15.69
CA SER A 468 -19.44 -3.03 -15.28
C SER A 468 -18.36 -3.43 -16.28
N ASP A 469 -18.50 -3.05 -17.55
CA ASP A 469 -17.57 -3.44 -18.62
C ASP A 469 -16.21 -2.76 -18.49
N TRP A 470 -16.10 -1.68 -17.69
CA TRP A 470 -14.82 -1.08 -17.33
C TRP A 470 -13.88 -2.09 -16.66
N ASN A 471 -14.41 -3.00 -15.84
CA ASN A 471 -13.60 -4.03 -15.19
C ASN A 471 -12.97 -4.99 -16.21
N THR A 472 -13.66 -5.28 -17.32
CA THR A 472 -13.16 -6.19 -18.36
C THR A 472 -11.86 -5.68 -18.98
N VAL A 473 -11.85 -4.43 -19.48
CA VAL A 473 -10.62 -3.83 -20.03
C VAL A 473 -9.57 -3.55 -18.96
N HIS A 474 -9.98 -3.38 -17.71
CA HIS A 474 -9.09 -3.20 -16.59
C HIS A 474 -8.33 -4.49 -16.25
N HIS A 475 -8.99 -5.64 -16.20
CA HIS A 475 -8.35 -6.94 -15.97
C HIS A 475 -7.28 -7.21 -17.03
N THR A 476 -7.59 -6.95 -18.30
CA THR A 476 -6.60 -7.07 -19.39
C THR A 476 -5.40 -6.15 -19.17
N PHE A 477 -5.66 -4.92 -18.74
CA PHE A 477 -4.62 -3.93 -18.48
C PHE A 477 -3.72 -4.29 -17.30
N THR A 478 -4.28 -4.69 -16.16
CA THR A 478 -3.48 -5.12 -15.00
C THR A 478 -2.71 -6.38 -15.31
N TYR A 479 -3.33 -7.36 -15.98
CA TYR A 479 -2.67 -8.59 -16.40
C TYR A 479 -1.44 -8.31 -17.25
N ALA A 480 -1.61 -7.52 -18.32
CA ALA A 480 -0.52 -7.21 -19.25
C ALA A 480 0.61 -6.44 -18.54
N ASN A 481 0.25 -5.53 -17.63
CA ASN A 481 1.23 -4.85 -16.80
C ASN A 481 1.94 -5.82 -15.84
N ALA A 482 1.23 -6.72 -15.17
CA ALA A 482 1.79 -7.69 -14.25
C ALA A 482 2.73 -8.69 -14.96
N VAL A 483 2.40 -9.13 -16.18
CA VAL A 483 3.31 -9.92 -17.03
C VAL A 483 4.59 -9.12 -17.32
N HIS A 484 4.48 -7.85 -17.71
CA HIS A 484 5.64 -6.99 -17.95
C HIS A 484 6.49 -6.83 -16.68
N ARG A 485 5.87 -6.60 -15.52
CA ARG A 485 6.54 -6.50 -14.21
C ARG A 485 7.19 -7.82 -13.77
N ALA A 486 6.64 -8.96 -14.16
CA ALA A 486 7.22 -10.28 -13.89
C ALA A 486 8.55 -10.49 -14.64
N THR A 487 8.72 -9.89 -15.83
CA THR A 487 9.98 -10.00 -16.61
C THR A 487 11.19 -9.37 -15.92
N ALA A 488 10.98 -8.46 -14.96
CA ALA A 488 12.06 -7.91 -14.15
C ALA A 488 12.46 -8.83 -12.97
N LYS A 489 11.64 -9.86 -12.67
CA LYS A 489 11.81 -10.77 -11.53
C LYS A 489 12.41 -12.11 -11.94
N THR A 490 12.25 -12.50 -13.20
CA THR A 490 12.76 -13.75 -13.77
C THR A 490 12.89 -13.64 -15.29
N ASP A 491 13.81 -14.40 -15.88
CA ASP A 491 14.00 -14.58 -17.31
C ASP A 491 13.27 -15.82 -17.87
N ALA A 492 12.31 -16.35 -17.10
CA ALA A 492 11.51 -17.52 -17.44
C ALA A 492 10.92 -17.44 -18.86
N THR A 493 11.22 -18.44 -19.69
CA THR A 493 10.65 -18.57 -21.04
C THR A 493 9.13 -18.72 -21.00
N GLU A 494 8.57 -19.28 -19.93
CA GLU A 494 7.13 -19.40 -19.74
C GLU A 494 6.38 -18.05 -19.69
N LEU A 495 7.06 -16.91 -19.51
CA LEU A 495 6.43 -15.59 -19.56
C LEU A 495 5.95 -15.20 -20.97
N TYR A 496 6.48 -15.80 -22.04
CA TYR A 496 5.91 -15.60 -23.39
C TYR A 496 4.46 -16.09 -23.48
N ARG A 497 4.08 -17.12 -22.70
CA ARG A 497 2.68 -17.58 -22.62
C ARG A 497 1.78 -16.49 -22.06
N GLY A 498 2.23 -15.78 -21.02
CA GLY A 498 1.56 -14.60 -20.50
C GLY A 498 1.36 -13.50 -21.55
N CYS A 499 2.31 -13.32 -22.47
CA CYS A 499 2.12 -12.39 -23.60
C CYS A 499 1.03 -12.85 -24.57
N PHE A 500 0.93 -14.15 -24.87
CA PHE A 500 -0.14 -14.69 -25.72
C PHE A 500 -1.51 -14.50 -25.07
N ASP A 501 -1.64 -14.85 -23.79
CA ASP A 501 -2.87 -14.70 -23.02
C ASP A 501 -3.32 -13.24 -22.96
N GLY A 502 -2.40 -12.33 -22.64
CA GLY A 502 -2.68 -10.89 -22.56
C GLY A 502 -3.11 -10.34 -23.92
N ALA A 503 -2.46 -10.76 -25.01
CA ALA A 503 -2.85 -10.36 -26.36
C ALA A 503 -4.23 -10.90 -26.77
N MET A 504 -4.57 -12.13 -26.38
CA MET A 504 -5.90 -12.69 -26.61
C MET A 504 -6.97 -11.99 -25.77
N SER A 505 -6.66 -11.57 -24.55
CA SER A 505 -7.57 -10.73 -23.76
C SER A 505 -7.76 -9.34 -24.40
N VAL A 506 -6.69 -8.71 -24.90
CA VAL A 506 -6.76 -7.46 -25.70
C VAL A 506 -7.62 -7.64 -26.96
N TYR A 507 -7.55 -8.80 -27.60
CA TYR A 507 -8.40 -9.15 -28.73
C TYR A 507 -9.87 -9.27 -28.31
N LEU A 508 -10.18 -9.96 -27.21
CA LEU A 508 -11.55 -10.10 -26.70
C LEU A 508 -12.18 -8.74 -26.37
N ASP A 509 -11.39 -7.81 -25.85
CA ASP A 509 -11.83 -6.44 -25.50
C ASP A 509 -12.18 -5.56 -26.70
N ARG A 510 -11.87 -5.97 -27.94
CA ARG A 510 -12.05 -5.12 -29.15
C ARG A 510 -13.46 -4.58 -29.34
N PHE A 511 -14.47 -5.31 -28.89
CA PHE A 511 -15.87 -4.89 -29.01
C PHE A 511 -16.22 -3.71 -28.10
N LEU A 512 -15.52 -3.57 -26.97
CA LEU A 512 -15.68 -2.45 -26.03
C LEU A 512 -15.08 -1.14 -26.57
N ASN A 513 -14.43 -1.19 -27.74
CA ASN A 513 -13.93 -0.04 -28.47
C ASN A 513 -14.59 0.09 -29.86
N SER A 514 -15.83 -0.38 -30.02
CA SER A 514 -16.57 -0.33 -31.29
C SER A 514 -17.89 0.46 -31.15
N PRO A 515 -17.92 1.78 -31.45
CA PRO A 515 -16.80 2.61 -31.90
C PRO A 515 -15.87 3.01 -30.73
N ARG A 516 -14.61 3.29 -31.05
CA ARG A 516 -13.63 3.74 -30.05
C ARG A 516 -14.01 5.12 -29.52
N ALA A 517 -13.78 5.38 -28.25
CA ALA A 517 -13.92 6.72 -27.71
C ALA A 517 -12.96 7.68 -28.42
N PRO A 518 -13.41 8.90 -28.77
CA PRO A 518 -12.49 9.92 -29.25
C PRO A 518 -11.52 10.27 -28.12
N LEU A 519 -10.24 10.33 -28.43
CA LEU A 519 -9.25 10.93 -27.56
C LEU A 519 -9.06 12.40 -27.96
N PRO A 520 -8.77 13.29 -27.00
CA PRO A 520 -8.35 14.65 -27.32
C PRO A 520 -7.07 14.60 -28.16
N ASP A 521 -7.06 15.33 -29.29
CA ASP A 521 -5.84 15.51 -30.07
C ASP A 521 -4.83 16.34 -29.26
N PRO A 522 -3.53 16.00 -29.25
CA PRO A 522 -2.50 16.85 -28.68
C PRO A 522 -2.55 18.24 -29.33
N GLY A 523 -2.53 19.30 -28.52
CA GLY A 523 -2.62 20.68 -28.99
C GLY A 523 -1.66 21.61 -28.24
N ASP A 524 -1.86 22.91 -28.41
CA ASP A 524 -1.19 23.93 -27.60
C ASP A 524 -2.19 24.44 -26.55
N SER A 525 -1.78 24.45 -25.28
CA SER A 525 -2.52 25.11 -24.19
C SER A 525 -1.62 26.09 -23.46
N ASP A 526 -2.14 27.28 -23.15
CA ASP A 526 -1.51 28.32 -22.34
C ASP A 526 -2.10 28.41 -20.93
N ARG A 527 -2.95 27.45 -20.55
CA ARG A 527 -3.59 27.42 -19.24
C ARG A 527 -2.60 27.09 -18.14
N ASP A 528 -2.83 27.67 -16.96
CA ASP A 528 -2.05 27.37 -15.77
C ASP A 528 -2.17 25.87 -15.43
N PRO A 529 -1.06 25.10 -15.38
CA PRO A 529 -1.12 23.67 -15.12
C PRO A 529 -1.62 23.35 -13.71
N VAL A 530 -1.51 24.26 -12.74
CA VAL A 530 -2.10 24.10 -11.39
C VAL A 530 -3.62 24.17 -11.49
N ALA A 531 -4.16 25.12 -12.27
CA ALA A 531 -5.59 25.24 -12.51
C ALA A 531 -6.17 24.01 -13.25
N ILE A 532 -5.43 23.45 -14.22
CA ILE A 532 -5.82 22.20 -14.90
C ILE A 532 -5.95 21.05 -13.89
N ARG A 533 -4.96 20.89 -13.00
CA ARG A 533 -4.99 19.84 -11.96
C ARG A 533 -6.09 20.04 -10.92
N ALA A 534 -6.39 21.29 -10.55
CA ALA A 534 -7.51 21.59 -9.68
C ALA A 534 -8.85 21.21 -10.34
N GLU A 535 -9.04 21.58 -11.61
CA GLU A 535 -10.24 21.21 -12.36
C GLU A 535 -10.36 19.69 -12.58
N LEU A 536 -9.23 18.97 -12.67
CA LEU A 536 -9.26 17.50 -12.73
C LEU A 536 -9.80 16.88 -11.43
N LEU A 537 -9.49 17.46 -10.27
CA LEU A 537 -10.08 17.02 -9.00
C LEU A 537 -11.57 17.38 -8.94
N ASP A 538 -11.97 18.57 -9.39
CA ASP A 538 -13.38 18.95 -9.47
C ASP A 538 -14.16 18.03 -10.43
N THR A 539 -13.51 17.57 -11.49
CA THR A 539 -14.07 16.59 -12.44
C THR A 539 -14.41 15.26 -11.76
N PHE A 540 -13.61 14.82 -10.78
CA PHE A 540 -13.89 13.62 -9.98
C PHE A 540 -14.99 13.85 -8.91
N ASP A 541 -15.42 15.08 -8.68
CA ASP A 541 -16.52 15.42 -7.77
C ASP A 541 -17.88 15.42 -8.51
N GLU A 542 -17.90 15.16 -9.82
CA GLU A 542 -19.09 15.04 -10.65
C GLU A 542 -19.12 13.71 -11.42
N GLN A 543 -20.20 12.93 -11.28
CA GLN A 543 -20.33 11.65 -11.97
C GLN A 543 -20.36 11.80 -13.51
N GLY A 544 -19.71 10.87 -14.20
CA GLY A 544 -19.82 10.71 -15.66
C GLY A 544 -18.96 11.66 -16.49
N LYS A 545 -17.99 12.35 -15.88
CA LYS A 545 -17.08 13.29 -16.57
C LYS A 545 -15.86 12.62 -17.22
N VAL A 546 -16.02 11.38 -17.69
CA VAL A 546 -14.96 10.53 -18.25
C VAL A 546 -14.14 11.25 -19.34
N ASN A 547 -14.81 11.82 -20.34
CA ASN A 547 -14.11 12.49 -21.43
C ASN A 547 -13.46 13.81 -21.00
N ARG A 548 -14.04 14.53 -20.01
CA ARG A 548 -13.44 15.76 -19.49
C ARG A 548 -12.13 15.46 -18.76
N ALA A 549 -12.08 14.39 -17.97
CA ALA A 549 -10.85 13.95 -17.33
C ALA A 549 -9.75 13.66 -18.36
N ALA A 550 -10.08 12.98 -19.46
CA ALA A 550 -9.15 12.74 -20.55
C ALA A 550 -8.62 14.04 -21.19
N THR A 551 -9.51 15.00 -21.46
CA THR A 551 -9.14 16.32 -21.99
C THR A 551 -8.19 17.05 -21.06
N LEU A 552 -8.46 17.08 -19.76
CA LEU A 552 -7.63 17.78 -18.77
C LEU A 552 -6.23 17.14 -18.63
N VAL A 553 -6.14 15.81 -18.68
CA VAL A 553 -4.85 15.12 -18.72
C VAL A 553 -4.08 15.53 -19.97
N SER A 554 -4.70 15.45 -21.16
CA SER A 554 -4.05 15.86 -22.41
C SER A 554 -3.58 17.31 -22.36
N GLU A 555 -4.43 18.22 -21.90
CA GLU A 555 -4.12 19.63 -21.78
C GLU A 555 -2.94 19.90 -20.83
N HIS A 556 -2.82 19.13 -19.74
CA HIS A 556 -1.66 19.23 -18.84
C HIS A 556 -0.36 18.84 -19.55
N PHE A 557 -0.36 17.77 -20.34
CA PHE A 557 0.82 17.39 -21.14
C PHE A 557 1.16 18.44 -22.21
N ASP A 558 0.17 19.03 -22.86
CA ASP A 558 0.37 20.11 -23.86
C ASP A 558 1.11 21.32 -23.25
N VAL A 559 0.77 21.66 -22.00
CA VAL A 559 1.49 22.69 -21.24
C VAL A 559 2.92 22.23 -20.89
N CYS A 560 3.11 20.99 -20.46
CA CYS A 560 4.46 20.46 -20.13
C CYS A 560 5.40 20.51 -21.35
N GLU A 561 4.92 20.05 -22.51
CA GLU A 561 5.69 19.98 -23.76
C GLU A 561 5.98 21.38 -24.33
N SER A 562 5.03 22.32 -24.24
CA SER A 562 5.22 23.71 -24.67
C SER A 562 6.22 24.47 -23.77
N ILE A 563 6.21 24.23 -22.45
CA ILE A 563 7.20 24.77 -21.50
C ILE A 563 8.62 24.28 -21.85
N ASP A 564 8.78 22.99 -22.21
CA ASP A 564 10.06 22.41 -22.62
C ASP A 564 10.60 23.04 -23.92
N SER A 565 9.72 23.57 -24.78
CA SER A 565 10.10 24.26 -26.03
C SER A 565 10.50 25.73 -25.83
N GLN A 566 10.09 26.39 -24.74
CA GLN A 566 10.25 27.85 -24.57
C GLN A 566 11.11 28.30 -23.36
N ALA A 567 11.42 27.47 -22.35
CA ALA A 567 12.04 27.96 -21.12
C ALA A 567 13.08 27.05 -20.42
N ARG A 568 14.13 26.60 -21.14
CA ARG A 568 15.43 26.25 -20.50
C ARG A 568 16.42 27.43 -20.41
N ARG A 569 15.91 28.66 -20.32
CA ARG A 569 16.72 29.85 -20.05
C ARG A 569 15.91 30.84 -19.18
N ALA A 570 15.99 30.69 -17.86
CA ALA A 570 16.05 31.79 -16.86
C ALA A 570 15.09 31.80 -15.64
N SER A 571 14.26 30.80 -15.33
CA SER A 571 13.60 30.80 -14.01
C SER A 571 13.13 29.42 -13.53
N SER A 572 13.46 29.11 -12.27
CA SER A 572 12.96 27.99 -11.45
C SER A 572 11.47 28.06 -11.09
N ASP A 573 10.70 28.95 -11.72
CA ASP A 573 9.45 29.46 -11.14
C ASP A 573 8.17 28.96 -11.83
N VAL A 574 8.25 28.11 -12.86
CA VAL A 574 7.04 27.42 -13.38
C VAL A 574 6.84 26.11 -12.63
N ALA A 575 6.55 26.22 -11.33
CA ALA A 575 6.11 25.10 -10.53
C ALA A 575 4.78 24.56 -11.10
N GLY A 576 4.71 23.26 -11.45
CA GLY A 576 3.46 22.60 -11.81
C GLY A 576 3.34 22.03 -13.22
N GLY A 577 4.32 22.24 -14.11
CA GLY A 577 4.35 21.69 -15.47
C GLY A 577 5.06 20.34 -15.61
N ASP A 578 5.05 19.51 -14.56
CA ASP A 578 5.71 18.19 -14.54
C ASP A 578 4.64 17.08 -14.49
N PRO A 579 4.69 16.05 -15.36
CA PRO A 579 3.84 14.86 -15.24
C PRO A 579 3.85 14.21 -13.84
N ALA A 580 4.91 14.36 -13.04
CA ALA A 580 4.94 13.91 -11.65
C ALA A 580 3.91 14.64 -10.77
N ASP A 581 3.64 15.92 -11.02
CA ASP A 581 2.56 16.65 -10.36
C ASP A 581 1.18 16.12 -10.74
N LEU A 582 1.01 15.67 -11.99
CA LEU A 582 -0.21 15.05 -12.46
C LEU A 582 -0.43 13.68 -11.80
N LYS A 583 0.63 12.84 -11.68
CA LYS A 583 0.60 11.60 -10.89
C LYS A 583 0.16 11.88 -9.45
N ARG A 584 0.76 12.87 -8.77
CA ARG A 584 0.33 13.28 -7.41
C ARG A 584 -1.14 13.68 -7.35
N THR A 585 -1.64 14.42 -8.33
CA THR A 585 -3.06 14.81 -8.40
C THR A 585 -3.98 13.61 -8.61
N LEU A 586 -3.65 12.68 -9.51
CA LEU A 586 -4.41 11.44 -9.70
C LEU A 586 -4.41 10.60 -8.41
N GLY A 587 -3.24 10.45 -7.77
CA GLY A 587 -3.11 9.79 -6.48
C GLY A 587 -3.98 10.42 -5.38
N ARG A 588 -3.99 11.75 -5.29
CA ARG A 588 -4.90 12.47 -4.38
C ARG A 588 -6.37 12.23 -4.71
N GLY A 589 -6.72 12.21 -6.01
CA GLY A 589 -8.07 11.89 -6.48
C GLY A 589 -8.51 10.49 -6.09
N LEU A 590 -7.57 9.53 -6.07
CA LEU A 590 -7.80 8.14 -5.69
C LEU A 590 -7.99 7.99 -4.17
N VAL A 591 -7.03 8.45 -3.36
CA VAL A 591 -7.00 8.11 -1.92
C VAL A 591 -8.03 8.85 -1.06
N ARG A 592 -8.70 9.86 -1.62
CA ARG A 592 -9.82 10.57 -0.96
C ARG A 592 -11.19 9.90 -1.17
N GLU A 593 -11.24 8.89 -2.03
CA GLU A 593 -12.47 8.16 -2.37
C GLU A 593 -12.51 6.81 -1.64
N ASP A 594 -13.71 6.25 -1.50
CA ASP A 594 -13.91 4.84 -1.15
C ASP A 594 -13.64 3.97 -2.40
N ALA A 595 -12.46 4.12 -2.99
CA ALA A 595 -12.08 3.47 -4.23
C ALA A 595 -12.11 1.94 -4.09
N GLY A 596 -12.72 1.26 -5.07
CA GLY A 596 -12.65 -0.19 -5.16
C GLY A 596 -11.24 -0.66 -5.55
N PHE A 597 -10.91 -1.90 -5.19
CA PHE A 597 -9.56 -2.46 -5.42
C PHE A 597 -9.12 -2.39 -6.89
N HIS A 598 -10.03 -2.60 -7.84
CA HIS A 598 -9.77 -2.42 -9.28
C HIS A 598 -9.30 -0.99 -9.61
N THR A 599 -9.94 0.05 -9.08
CA THR A 599 -9.53 1.44 -9.33
C THR A 599 -8.12 1.71 -8.81
N ILE A 600 -7.76 1.11 -7.67
CA ILE A 600 -6.44 1.25 -7.06
C ILE A 600 -5.39 0.54 -7.93
N GLN A 601 -5.63 -0.71 -8.32
CA GLN A 601 -4.76 -1.44 -9.26
C GLN A 601 -4.61 -0.71 -10.59
N ASN A 602 -5.69 -0.10 -11.10
CA ASN A 602 -5.67 0.63 -12.37
C ASN A 602 -4.71 1.83 -12.31
N VAL A 603 -4.79 2.64 -11.25
CA VAL A 603 -3.90 3.80 -11.07
C VAL A 603 -2.46 3.37 -10.83
N GLU A 604 -2.25 2.33 -10.03
CA GLU A 604 -0.93 1.77 -9.73
C GLU A 604 -0.24 1.26 -11.01
N ALA A 605 -0.91 0.38 -11.76
CA ALA A 605 -0.41 -0.14 -13.02
C ALA A 605 -0.16 0.99 -14.04
N ALA A 606 -1.03 1.99 -14.09
CA ALA A 606 -0.84 3.15 -14.95
C ALA A 606 0.42 3.97 -14.62
N PHE A 607 0.75 4.13 -13.34
CA PHE A 607 1.96 4.83 -12.92
C PHE A 607 3.20 4.03 -13.29
N GLN A 608 3.18 2.71 -13.08
CA GLN A 608 4.25 1.82 -13.52
C GLN A 608 4.43 1.87 -15.05
N ARG A 609 3.34 1.86 -15.82
CA ARG A 609 3.39 1.97 -17.29
C ARG A 609 3.93 3.32 -17.75
N PHE A 610 3.55 4.42 -17.09
CA PHE A 610 4.10 5.74 -17.38
C PHE A 610 5.62 5.78 -17.19
N ASP A 611 6.13 5.12 -16.15
CA ASP A 611 7.58 5.07 -15.86
C ASP A 611 8.33 4.10 -16.80
N ALA A 612 7.64 3.10 -17.36
CA ALA A 612 8.24 2.08 -18.23
C ALA A 612 8.33 2.46 -19.72
N VAL A 613 7.46 3.35 -20.21
CA VAL A 613 7.43 3.74 -21.63
C VAL A 613 8.12 5.08 -21.85
N ASP A 614 8.81 5.24 -22.99
CA ASP A 614 9.46 6.51 -23.35
C ASP A 614 8.69 7.33 -24.40
N ASP A 615 7.84 6.67 -25.19
CA ASP A 615 7.06 7.36 -26.23
C ASP A 615 6.09 8.39 -25.61
N PRO A 616 6.10 9.66 -26.08
CA PRO A 616 5.27 10.71 -25.49
C PRO A 616 3.76 10.43 -25.55
N LEU A 617 3.29 9.80 -26.64
CA LEU A 617 1.88 9.43 -26.76
C LEU A 617 1.54 8.32 -25.77
N GLU A 618 2.40 7.31 -25.62
CA GLU A 618 2.20 6.23 -24.64
C GLU A 618 2.22 6.75 -23.20
N LYS A 619 3.12 7.68 -22.84
CA LYS A 619 3.11 8.34 -21.52
C LYS A 619 1.80 9.08 -21.26
N ARG A 620 1.31 9.82 -22.26
CA ARG A 620 0.03 10.53 -22.18
C ARG A 620 -1.14 9.57 -21.99
N LEU A 621 -1.17 8.47 -22.74
CA LEU A 621 -2.20 7.44 -22.62
C LEU A 621 -2.16 6.74 -21.27
N ALA A 622 -0.97 6.47 -20.73
CA ALA A 622 -0.79 5.82 -19.44
C ALA A 622 -1.47 6.60 -18.30
N LEU A 623 -1.46 7.93 -18.31
CA LEU A 623 -2.17 8.75 -17.30
C LEU A 623 -3.61 9.11 -17.70
N MET A 624 -3.94 9.10 -19.00
CA MET A 624 -5.29 9.37 -19.47
C MET A 624 -6.25 8.21 -19.17
N ALA A 625 -5.80 6.97 -19.36
CA ALA A 625 -6.56 5.75 -19.08
C ALA A 625 -7.10 5.69 -17.63
N PRO A 626 -6.28 5.82 -16.56
CA PRO A 626 -6.76 5.79 -15.19
C PRO A 626 -7.61 7.02 -14.85
N ALA A 627 -7.31 8.21 -15.39
CA ALA A 627 -8.14 9.39 -15.16
C ALA A 627 -9.57 9.19 -15.68
N ARG A 628 -9.73 8.57 -16.85
CA ARG A 628 -11.03 8.17 -17.40
C ARG A 628 -11.72 7.15 -16.51
N TYR A 629 -10.99 6.13 -16.07
CA TYR A 629 -11.50 5.09 -15.18
C TYR A 629 -12.00 5.66 -13.85
N MET A 630 -11.19 6.51 -13.21
CA MET A 630 -11.55 7.24 -11.98
C MET A 630 -12.80 8.10 -12.18
N ALA A 631 -12.86 8.90 -13.24
CA ALA A 631 -14.03 9.75 -13.53
C ALA A 631 -15.31 8.96 -13.89
N ALA A 632 -15.19 7.68 -14.26
CA ALA A 632 -16.33 6.80 -14.36
C ALA A 632 -16.83 6.38 -12.97
N HIS A 633 -15.93 6.08 -12.04
CA HIS A 633 -16.25 5.51 -10.73
C HIS A 633 -16.46 6.52 -9.61
N PHE A 634 -16.09 7.78 -9.82
CA PHE A 634 -16.15 8.85 -8.83
C PHE A 634 -17.24 9.89 -9.14
N PRO A 635 -17.74 10.61 -8.11
CA PRO A 635 -17.42 10.49 -6.69
C PRO A 635 -18.09 9.29 -6.00
N THR A 636 -17.45 8.83 -4.92
CA THR A 636 -17.99 7.88 -3.94
C THR A 636 -18.61 8.62 -2.74
N ARG A 637 -19.01 7.90 -1.69
CA ARG A 637 -19.56 8.51 -0.46
C ARG A 637 -18.50 9.18 0.42
N ARG A 638 -17.24 8.75 0.32
CA ARG A 638 -16.11 9.23 1.12
C ARG A 638 -16.27 8.99 2.63
N GLU A 639 -16.89 7.87 3.02
CA GLU A 639 -17.08 7.48 4.43
C GLU A 639 -15.72 7.23 5.11
N THR A 640 -14.75 6.72 4.34
CA THR A 640 -13.38 6.47 4.79
C THR A 640 -12.61 7.75 5.01
N GLU A 641 -12.73 8.72 4.11
CA GLU A 641 -12.12 10.04 4.27
C GLU A 641 -12.70 10.76 5.49
N GLN A 642 -14.00 10.61 5.76
CA GLN A 642 -14.59 11.15 6.99
C GLN A 642 -13.94 10.54 8.24
N THR A 643 -13.75 9.22 8.27
CA THR A 643 -13.07 8.53 9.38
C THR A 643 -11.62 8.99 9.55
N PHE A 644 -10.87 9.09 8.45
CA PHE A 644 -9.49 9.54 8.47
C PHE A 644 -9.36 11.01 8.89
N SER A 645 -10.28 11.86 8.43
CA SER A 645 -10.36 13.27 8.84
C SER A 645 -10.67 13.41 10.32
N ILE A 646 -11.62 12.62 10.85
CA ILE A 646 -11.90 12.53 12.29
C ILE A 646 -10.63 12.15 13.05
N ALA A 647 -9.92 11.10 12.64
CA ALA A 647 -8.68 10.68 13.30
C ALA A 647 -7.58 11.77 13.25
N THR A 648 -7.44 12.46 12.12
CA THR A 648 -6.46 13.55 11.94
C THR A 648 -6.75 14.73 12.86
N ARG A 649 -8.00 15.20 12.88
CA ARG A 649 -8.47 16.26 13.78
C ARG A 649 -8.30 15.84 15.23
N LEU A 650 -8.52 14.55 15.53
CA LEU A 650 -8.30 14.03 16.86
C LEU A 650 -6.83 14.09 17.27
N GLN A 651 -5.91 13.73 16.38
CA GLN A 651 -4.48 13.81 16.64
C GLN A 651 -3.98 15.25 16.85
N GLN A 652 -4.63 16.23 16.21
CA GLN A 652 -4.35 17.66 16.34
C GLN A 652 -4.95 18.30 17.61
N GLY A 653 -5.66 17.52 18.43
CA GLY A 653 -6.28 18.01 19.67
C GLY A 653 -7.60 18.74 19.49
N GLU A 654 -8.21 18.69 18.29
CA GLU A 654 -9.50 19.34 18.06
C GLU A 654 -10.63 18.71 18.90
N ARG A 655 -11.63 19.55 19.23
CA ARG A 655 -12.83 19.19 19.97
C ARG A 655 -13.99 18.94 19.00
N LEU A 656 -14.15 17.69 18.56
CA LEU A 656 -15.15 17.32 17.55
C LEU A 656 -16.60 17.62 17.95
N HIS A 657 -16.88 17.67 19.25
CA HIS A 657 -18.22 17.89 19.79
C HIS A 657 -18.63 19.37 19.87
N GLU A 658 -17.70 20.31 19.60
CA GLU A 658 -17.92 21.77 19.67
C GLU A 658 -18.03 22.42 18.28
N VAL A 659 -18.06 21.62 17.21
CA VAL A 659 -18.05 22.12 15.83
C VAL A 659 -19.47 22.56 15.44
N GLU A 660 -19.62 23.84 15.10
CA GLU A 660 -20.83 24.44 14.48
C GLU A 660 -21.09 23.93 13.06
#